data_AF-A0A812GWC6-F1
#
_entry.id   AF-A0A812GWC6-F1
#
_cell.length_a   1.000
_cell.length_b   1.000
_cell.length_c   1.000
_cell.angle_alpha   90.00
_cell.angle_beta   90.00
_cell.angle_gamma   90.00
#
_symmetry.space_group_name_H-M   'P 1'
#
loop_
_entity.id
_entity.type
_entity.pdbx_description
1 polymer ?
#
loop_
_entity_poly.entity_id
_entity_poly.type
_entity_poly.pdbx_seq_one_letter_code
_entity_poly.pdbx_strand_id
1 'polypeptide(L)'
;MKYHVKNGKPGFNYTCDQGVGRFASLSKYHLNLQDRDVLSDLFILYCEGKRSKTLESWLKRMNSTLYAALEYLCIDHLPTDTKGWRELVKTAYSITLVSNANKALSTRVDEWNKNLRPFLIFIKERDVIPPNIIIPKMKKTGEVTKNSSLNDTLIGEKQAVEVEHTINNVLVPVSLSRNDAEYLDEFEFDLKRTRDVLHDSLMKYWKAIKTHYDFAQSLMEDFPKKHPILLERYKNGDRYDYFYDKNDLGKNGKPKPPRRRNIANPTSLFGSMLFMYVVGSECNGILNIHDLPTVKLPNKISDSAITSDDVVCLPELGFESTDNISLSHRFDWCFGYLRNADIGCLIALLMMLNPKFTYISLLQAKVKHTDGQPLLELDDLGVSFSIEKSRASDMKKEHLDDVSIDIFEFLHEIREKHQHLIKNKKQHNFLFLAYSQKIKGLVNPNSCKVSKIITGVEDARSTKRGHRRIHLSSHFTSLLDVGLGPGALTHSKIRATEGVLEWFRTGSITSASRVLGNTKKVALEHYIPAPLIAQYNTRLVRRFQNLFILAATFEEKYCLEAVDFNSWQEIHRFLMTTLEDEDNKSPLVEHLRKLSVESIDDEVKGSLDVPLSENTLTALYLYRLAALNSSVSSKDLLKVDDATQLSPLAFITLANHLINSLPANKESSIAEMHKRATKQARLLLSRTNWGDLFISKGEVL
;
A
#
# COMPACT_ATOMS: atom_id res chain seq x y z
N MET A 1 -22.42 -17.33 -22.40
CA MET A 1 -22.40 -18.47 -21.46
C MET A 1 -22.99 -19.67 -22.21
N LYS A 2 -22.47 -20.88 -22.06
CA LYS A 2 -23.04 -22.08 -22.72
C LYS A 2 -23.19 -23.23 -21.71
N TYR A 3 -24.35 -23.86 -21.68
CA TYR A 3 -24.59 -25.03 -20.84
C TYR A 3 -23.72 -26.21 -21.30
N HIS A 4 -23.13 -26.94 -20.34
CA HIS A 4 -22.29 -28.09 -20.62
C HIS A 4 -22.26 -29.04 -19.41
N VAL A 5 -22.18 -30.34 -19.66
CA VAL A 5 -21.93 -31.33 -18.61
C VAL A 5 -20.46 -31.73 -18.66
N LYS A 6 -19.68 -31.44 -17.60
CA LYS A 6 -18.25 -31.77 -17.53
C LYS A 6 -18.02 -32.78 -16.41
N ASN A 7 -17.53 -33.97 -16.74
CA ASN A 7 -17.27 -35.07 -15.81
C ASN A 7 -18.48 -35.39 -14.90
N GLY A 8 -19.69 -35.48 -15.49
CA GLY A 8 -20.92 -35.78 -14.75
C GLY A 8 -21.43 -34.64 -13.86
N LYS A 9 -20.90 -33.41 -13.97
CA LYS A 9 -21.43 -32.22 -13.29
C LYS A 9 -22.07 -31.28 -14.32
N PRO A 10 -23.36 -30.93 -14.17
CA PRO A 10 -23.98 -29.88 -15.00
C PRO A 10 -23.40 -28.52 -14.63
N GLY A 11 -23.41 -27.59 -15.57
CA GLY A 11 -22.88 -26.24 -15.34
C GLY A 11 -22.76 -25.44 -16.62
N PHE A 12 -22.03 -24.33 -16.53
CA PHE A 12 -21.85 -23.43 -17.66
C PHE A 12 -20.38 -23.16 -17.93
N ASN A 13 -20.03 -23.25 -19.21
CA ASN A 13 -18.79 -22.72 -19.73
C ASN A 13 -18.96 -21.22 -19.98
N TYR A 14 -18.05 -20.43 -19.42
CA TYR A 14 -17.98 -18.99 -19.62
C TYR A 14 -16.52 -18.55 -19.75
N THR A 15 -16.32 -17.47 -20.50
CA THR A 15 -15.02 -16.81 -20.61
C THR A 15 -14.94 -15.78 -19.50
N CYS A 16 -13.97 -15.88 -18.59
CA CYS A 16 -13.84 -14.89 -17.53
C CYS A 16 -13.33 -13.54 -18.06
N ASP A 17 -13.35 -12.49 -17.23
CA ASP A 17 -12.88 -11.15 -17.61
C ASP A 17 -11.38 -11.13 -17.96
N GLN A 18 -10.63 -12.15 -17.50
CA GLN A 18 -9.22 -12.40 -17.85
C GLN A 18 -9.06 -13.25 -19.12
N GLY A 19 -10.17 -13.59 -19.78
CA GLY A 19 -10.20 -14.31 -21.05
C GLY A 19 -9.87 -15.80 -20.97
N VAL A 20 -9.90 -16.40 -19.78
CA VAL A 20 -9.70 -17.84 -19.56
C VAL A 20 -11.06 -18.55 -19.59
N GLY A 21 -11.16 -19.65 -20.33
CA GLY A 21 -12.34 -20.51 -20.27
C GLY A 21 -12.47 -21.14 -18.89
N ARG A 22 -13.59 -20.89 -18.21
CA ARG A 22 -13.90 -21.44 -16.89
C ARG A 22 -15.23 -22.19 -16.93
N PHE A 23 -15.37 -23.10 -15.98
CA PHE A 23 -16.58 -23.89 -15.79
C PHE A 23 -17.14 -23.60 -14.40
N ALA A 24 -18.37 -23.09 -14.33
CA ALA A 24 -19.11 -22.93 -13.08
C ALA A 24 -20.13 -24.06 -12.96
N SER A 25 -20.00 -24.86 -11.90
CA SER A 25 -20.85 -26.03 -11.69
C SER A 25 -22.20 -25.68 -11.06
N LEU A 26 -23.26 -26.30 -11.55
CA LEU A 26 -24.58 -26.36 -10.92
C LEU A 26 -24.69 -27.57 -10.00
N SER A 27 -25.76 -27.61 -9.19
CA SER A 27 -26.15 -28.82 -8.45
C SER A 27 -26.36 -30.00 -9.41
N LYS A 28 -25.93 -31.20 -9.01
CA LYS A 28 -26.20 -32.42 -9.78
C LYS A 28 -27.70 -32.66 -9.99
N TYR A 29 -28.52 -32.17 -9.07
CA TYR A 29 -29.98 -32.23 -9.15
C TYR A 29 -30.54 -31.60 -10.43
N HIS A 30 -29.81 -30.66 -11.06
CA HIS A 30 -30.20 -30.08 -12.35
C HIS A 30 -30.39 -31.12 -13.46
N LEU A 31 -29.70 -32.27 -13.39
CA LEU A 31 -29.86 -33.35 -14.36
C LEU A 31 -31.18 -34.11 -14.21
N ASN A 32 -31.83 -34.02 -13.05
CA ASN A 32 -33.08 -34.70 -12.73
C ASN A 32 -34.31 -33.91 -13.20
N LEU A 33 -34.13 -32.65 -13.60
CA LEU A 33 -35.22 -31.80 -14.11
C LEU A 33 -35.48 -32.14 -15.59
N GLN A 34 -36.72 -32.46 -15.92
CA GLN A 34 -37.16 -32.72 -17.30
C GLN A 34 -37.13 -31.44 -18.15
N ASP A 35 -37.30 -30.29 -17.53
CA ASP A 35 -37.29 -28.95 -18.12
C ASP A 35 -35.98 -28.19 -17.83
N ARG A 36 -34.89 -28.93 -17.59
CA ARG A 36 -33.55 -28.38 -17.32
C ARG A 36 -33.07 -27.39 -18.38
N ASP A 37 -33.48 -27.55 -19.64
CA ASP A 37 -33.05 -26.70 -20.75
C ASP A 37 -33.70 -25.31 -20.61
N VAL A 38 -34.99 -25.25 -20.27
CA VAL A 38 -35.72 -24.00 -19.99
C VAL A 38 -35.07 -23.24 -18.83
N LEU A 39 -34.77 -23.92 -17.73
CA LEU A 39 -34.10 -23.29 -16.58
C LEU A 39 -32.67 -22.83 -16.91
N SER A 40 -31.96 -23.59 -17.75
CA SER A 40 -30.61 -23.25 -18.20
C SER A 40 -30.60 -21.99 -19.07
N ASP A 41 -31.56 -21.86 -19.98
CA ASP A 41 -31.71 -20.68 -20.83
C ASP A 41 -32.07 -19.44 -20.03
N LEU A 42 -32.97 -19.57 -19.04
CA LEU A 42 -33.28 -18.48 -18.11
C LEU A 42 -32.06 -18.03 -17.28
N PHE A 43 -31.20 -18.97 -16.87
CA PHE A 43 -29.94 -18.64 -16.19
C PHE A 43 -28.96 -17.93 -17.11
N ILE A 44 -28.84 -18.36 -18.37
CA ILE A 44 -27.99 -17.70 -19.37
C ILE A 44 -28.47 -16.26 -19.56
N LEU A 45 -29.76 -16.08 -19.82
CA LEU A 45 -30.38 -14.77 -20.06
C LEU A 45 -30.23 -13.83 -18.84
N TYR A 46 -30.47 -14.33 -17.63
CA TYR A 46 -30.29 -13.54 -16.41
C TYR A 46 -28.82 -13.14 -16.18
N CYS A 47 -27.87 -13.89 -16.72
CA CYS A 47 -26.44 -13.63 -16.57
C CYS A 47 -25.83 -12.83 -17.73
N GLU A 48 -26.61 -12.49 -18.76
CA GLU A 48 -26.14 -11.61 -19.84
C GLU A 48 -25.72 -10.25 -19.28
N GLY A 49 -24.57 -9.74 -19.75
CA GLY A 49 -23.98 -8.49 -19.28
C GLY A 49 -23.34 -8.51 -17.89
N LYS A 50 -23.40 -9.63 -17.13
CA LYS A 50 -22.78 -9.72 -15.80
C LYS A 50 -21.28 -10.06 -15.86
N ARG A 51 -20.50 -9.42 -14.99
CA ARG A 51 -19.06 -9.72 -14.78
C ARG A 51 -18.84 -11.18 -14.38
N SER A 52 -17.71 -11.75 -14.82
CA SER A 52 -17.41 -13.17 -14.65
C SER A 52 -17.38 -13.67 -13.20
N LYS A 53 -16.86 -12.86 -12.27
CA LYS A 53 -16.83 -13.17 -10.83
C LYS A 53 -18.22 -13.17 -10.21
N THR A 54 -19.11 -12.30 -10.70
CA THR A 54 -20.49 -12.19 -10.24
C THR A 54 -21.29 -13.44 -10.63
N LEU A 55 -21.08 -13.95 -11.85
CA LEU A 55 -21.69 -15.18 -12.35
C LEU A 55 -21.34 -16.39 -11.48
N GLU A 56 -20.05 -16.60 -11.21
CA GLU A 56 -19.58 -17.74 -10.39
C GLU A 56 -20.14 -17.68 -8.97
N SER A 57 -20.10 -16.49 -8.35
CA SER A 57 -20.66 -16.29 -7.01
C SER A 57 -22.19 -16.45 -6.98
N TRP A 58 -22.89 -16.03 -8.03
CA TRP A 58 -24.34 -16.12 -8.13
C TRP A 58 -24.81 -17.57 -8.32
N LEU A 59 -24.19 -18.33 -9.23
CA LEU A 59 -24.48 -19.75 -9.42
C LEU A 59 -24.23 -20.57 -8.14
N LYS A 60 -23.14 -20.28 -7.42
CA LYS A 60 -22.87 -20.92 -6.13
C LYS A 60 -24.00 -20.66 -5.12
N ARG A 61 -24.58 -19.47 -5.12
CA ARG A 61 -25.71 -19.12 -4.25
C ARG A 61 -27.01 -19.80 -4.69
N MET A 62 -27.28 -19.89 -6.00
CA MET A 62 -28.42 -20.65 -6.52
C MET A 62 -28.38 -22.12 -6.10
N ASN A 63 -27.19 -22.74 -6.09
CA ASN A 63 -27.02 -24.11 -5.62
C ASN A 63 -27.42 -24.26 -4.14
N SER A 64 -27.09 -23.29 -3.29
CA SER A 64 -27.42 -23.32 -1.86
C SER A 64 -28.85 -22.86 -1.51
N THR A 65 -29.59 -22.28 -2.46
CA THR A 65 -30.93 -21.75 -2.21
C THR A 65 -31.98 -22.43 -3.07
N LEU A 66 -32.01 -22.14 -4.38
CA LEU A 66 -33.01 -22.67 -5.32
C LEU A 66 -32.88 -24.19 -5.47
N TYR A 67 -31.69 -24.71 -5.77
CA TYR A 67 -31.53 -26.16 -5.95
C TYR A 67 -31.70 -26.94 -4.66
N ALA A 68 -31.32 -26.37 -3.52
CA ALA A 68 -31.60 -26.99 -2.23
C ALA A 68 -33.11 -27.14 -1.99
N ALA A 69 -33.93 -26.18 -2.47
CA ALA A 69 -35.39 -26.28 -2.40
C ALA A 69 -35.98 -27.26 -3.42
N LEU A 70 -35.47 -27.28 -4.65
CA LEU A 70 -35.88 -28.25 -5.67
C LEU A 70 -35.59 -29.69 -5.20
N GLU A 71 -34.42 -29.92 -4.63
CA GLU A 71 -34.01 -31.22 -4.07
C GLU A 71 -34.85 -31.61 -2.86
N TYR A 72 -35.13 -30.67 -1.94
CA TYR A 72 -35.97 -30.92 -0.77
C TYR A 72 -37.42 -31.29 -1.14
N LEU A 73 -37.97 -30.67 -2.19
CA LEU A 73 -39.34 -30.92 -2.65
C LEU A 73 -39.43 -32.06 -3.68
N CYS A 74 -38.31 -32.69 -4.04
CA CYS A 74 -38.24 -33.73 -5.06
C CYS A 74 -38.90 -33.32 -6.41
N ILE A 75 -38.67 -32.08 -6.84
CA ILE A 75 -39.27 -31.52 -8.06
C ILE A 75 -38.53 -32.03 -9.31
N ASP A 76 -39.25 -32.66 -10.23
CA ASP A 76 -38.73 -33.17 -11.51
C ASP A 76 -39.13 -32.30 -12.73
N HIS A 77 -40.06 -31.36 -12.57
CA HIS A 77 -40.42 -30.32 -13.56
C HIS A 77 -40.76 -29.02 -12.82
N LEU A 78 -40.45 -27.84 -13.38
CA LEU A 78 -40.87 -26.57 -12.77
C LEU A 78 -42.40 -26.56 -12.60
N PRO A 79 -42.92 -26.04 -11.46
CA PRO A 79 -44.35 -26.04 -11.22
C PRO A 79 -45.12 -25.35 -12.35
N THR A 80 -46.27 -25.90 -12.73
CA THR A 80 -47.18 -25.28 -13.71
C THR A 80 -48.36 -24.59 -13.04
N ASP A 81 -48.59 -24.87 -11.76
CA ASP A 81 -49.73 -24.39 -10.98
C ASP A 81 -49.31 -23.36 -9.90
N THR A 82 -50.29 -22.56 -9.46
CA THR A 82 -50.06 -21.55 -8.42
C THR A 82 -49.64 -22.20 -7.09
N LYS A 83 -50.14 -23.41 -6.78
CA LYS A 83 -49.85 -24.08 -5.52
C LYS A 83 -48.41 -24.60 -5.48
N GLY A 84 -47.93 -25.24 -6.54
CA GLY A 84 -46.54 -25.71 -6.64
C GLY A 84 -45.53 -24.56 -6.60
N TRP A 85 -45.79 -23.46 -7.31
CA TRP A 85 -44.92 -22.27 -7.23
C TRP A 85 -44.88 -21.65 -5.83
N ARG A 86 -46.03 -21.58 -5.14
CA ARG A 86 -46.09 -21.07 -3.76
C ARG A 86 -45.25 -21.91 -2.82
N GLU A 87 -45.32 -23.24 -2.95
CA GLU A 87 -44.56 -24.15 -2.08
C GLU A 87 -43.06 -24.09 -2.36
N LEU A 88 -42.66 -23.98 -3.64
CA LEU A 88 -41.26 -23.80 -4.03
C LEU A 88 -40.66 -22.50 -3.48
N VAL A 89 -41.36 -21.36 -3.66
CA VAL A 89 -40.88 -20.06 -3.15
C VAL A 89 -40.80 -20.06 -1.62
N LYS A 90 -41.81 -20.62 -0.95
CA LYS A 90 -41.84 -20.75 0.52
C LYS A 90 -40.69 -21.61 1.03
N THR A 91 -40.43 -22.74 0.39
CA THR A 91 -39.36 -23.68 0.78
C THR A 91 -37.97 -23.07 0.50
N ALA A 92 -37.79 -22.39 -0.62
CA ALA A 92 -36.54 -21.69 -0.90
C ALA A 92 -36.28 -20.56 0.11
N TYR A 93 -37.33 -19.86 0.54
CA TYR A 93 -37.25 -18.84 1.59
C TYR A 93 -36.82 -19.46 2.93
N SER A 94 -37.47 -20.54 3.36
CA SER A 94 -37.15 -21.20 4.64
C SER A 94 -35.76 -21.80 4.65
N ILE A 95 -35.35 -22.52 3.60
CA ILE A 95 -34.02 -23.14 3.49
C ILE A 95 -32.93 -22.07 3.52
N THR A 96 -33.10 -20.95 2.82
CA THR A 96 -32.12 -19.87 2.83
C THR A 96 -31.94 -19.30 4.24
N LEU A 97 -33.03 -19.14 4.98
CA LEU A 97 -33.03 -18.59 6.34
C LEU A 97 -32.42 -19.55 7.38
N VAL A 98 -32.82 -20.82 7.32
CA VAL A 98 -32.49 -21.86 8.32
C VAL A 98 -31.17 -22.58 8.01
N SER A 99 -30.59 -22.37 6.82
CA SER A 99 -29.36 -23.07 6.40
C SER A 99 -28.27 -23.11 7.48
N ASN A 100 -27.82 -24.32 7.83
CA ASN A 100 -26.84 -24.59 8.89
C ASN A 100 -25.40 -24.18 8.54
N ALA A 101 -25.22 -23.36 7.51
CA ALA A 101 -23.91 -22.78 7.25
C ALA A 101 -23.56 -21.83 8.40
N ASN A 102 -22.31 -21.83 8.87
CA ASN A 102 -21.72 -20.88 9.84
C ASN A 102 -21.77 -19.39 9.38
N LYS A 103 -22.74 -19.01 8.54
CA LYS A 103 -22.98 -17.67 8.02
C LYS A 103 -23.91 -16.91 8.98
N ALA A 104 -23.56 -15.66 9.25
CA ALA A 104 -24.41 -14.73 9.97
C ALA A 104 -25.78 -14.54 9.29
N LEU A 105 -26.82 -14.29 10.08
CA LEU A 105 -28.20 -14.08 9.62
C LEU A 105 -28.30 -12.96 8.57
N SER A 106 -27.54 -11.87 8.74
CA SER A 106 -27.45 -10.76 7.79
C SER A 106 -26.98 -11.19 6.40
N THR A 107 -26.05 -12.16 6.34
CA THR A 107 -25.53 -12.72 5.08
C THR A 107 -26.59 -13.58 4.39
N ARG A 108 -27.38 -14.35 5.16
CA ARG A 108 -28.48 -15.18 4.62
C ARG A 108 -29.60 -14.30 4.03
N VAL A 109 -29.94 -13.21 4.71
CA VAL A 109 -30.90 -12.21 4.22
C VAL A 109 -30.42 -11.57 2.90
N ASP A 110 -29.12 -11.24 2.81
CA ASP A 110 -28.52 -10.73 1.58
C ASP A 110 -28.49 -11.77 0.45
N GLU A 111 -28.28 -13.06 0.76
CA GLU A 111 -28.34 -14.15 -0.22
C GLU A 111 -29.72 -14.23 -0.88
N TRP A 112 -30.80 -14.19 -0.09
CA TRP A 112 -32.17 -14.13 -0.63
C TRP A 112 -32.44 -12.83 -1.39
N ASN A 113 -32.30 -11.67 -0.74
CA ASN A 113 -32.74 -10.39 -1.27
C ASN A 113 -31.94 -9.91 -2.49
N LYS A 114 -30.64 -10.22 -2.56
CA LYS A 114 -29.76 -9.75 -3.63
C LYS A 114 -29.51 -10.78 -4.73
N ASN A 115 -29.86 -12.05 -4.54
CA ASN A 115 -29.55 -13.11 -5.53
C ASN A 115 -30.79 -13.87 -5.98
N LEU A 116 -31.48 -14.58 -5.08
CA LEU A 116 -32.58 -15.45 -5.48
C LEU A 116 -33.85 -14.66 -5.79
N ARG A 117 -34.24 -13.71 -4.92
CA ARG A 117 -35.45 -12.89 -5.13
C ARG A 117 -35.41 -12.12 -6.47
N PRO A 118 -34.32 -11.41 -6.85
CA PRO A 118 -34.27 -10.73 -8.14
C PRO A 118 -34.37 -11.69 -9.33
N PHE A 119 -33.82 -12.91 -9.21
CA PHE A 119 -33.97 -13.93 -10.24
C PHE A 119 -35.42 -14.44 -10.36
N LEU A 120 -36.09 -14.70 -9.23
CA LEU A 120 -37.50 -15.10 -9.22
C LEU A 120 -38.41 -14.01 -9.81
N ILE A 121 -38.12 -12.73 -9.54
CA ILE A 121 -38.85 -11.61 -10.16
C ILE A 121 -38.60 -11.57 -11.67
N PHE A 122 -37.34 -11.74 -12.09
CA PHE A 122 -36.97 -11.76 -13.51
C PHE A 122 -37.67 -12.85 -14.32
N ILE A 123 -37.87 -14.05 -13.75
CA ILE A 123 -38.61 -15.12 -14.43
C ILE A 123 -40.13 -14.94 -14.31
N LYS A 124 -40.62 -14.24 -13.27
CA LYS A 124 -42.03 -13.81 -13.15
C LYS A 124 -42.40 -12.79 -14.23
N GLU A 125 -41.51 -11.86 -14.56
CA GLU A 125 -41.70 -10.89 -15.66
C GLU A 125 -41.70 -11.53 -17.06
N ARG A 126 -41.37 -12.82 -17.16
CA ARG A 126 -41.34 -13.61 -18.41
C ARG A 126 -42.41 -14.70 -18.42
N ASP A 127 -43.44 -14.55 -17.60
CA ASP A 127 -44.60 -15.44 -17.49
C ASP A 127 -44.26 -16.90 -17.09
N VAL A 128 -43.07 -17.16 -16.54
CA VAL A 128 -42.69 -18.49 -16.01
C VAL A 128 -43.33 -18.73 -14.64
N ILE A 129 -43.45 -17.67 -13.83
CA ILE A 129 -44.15 -17.70 -12.54
C ILE A 129 -45.48 -16.96 -12.67
N PRO A 130 -46.61 -17.54 -12.23
CA PRO A 130 -47.90 -16.87 -12.24
C PRO A 130 -47.87 -15.50 -11.52
N PRO A 131 -48.57 -14.46 -12.04
CA PRO A 131 -48.48 -13.09 -11.52
C PRO A 131 -49.01 -12.93 -10.08
N ASN A 132 -49.88 -13.84 -9.65
CA ASN A 132 -50.46 -13.90 -8.30
C ASN A 132 -49.49 -14.47 -7.24
N ILE A 133 -48.31 -14.98 -7.60
CA ILE A 133 -47.32 -15.47 -6.64
C ILE A 133 -46.57 -14.31 -5.99
N ILE A 134 -46.60 -14.26 -4.66
CA ILE A 134 -45.87 -13.27 -3.86
C ILE A 134 -44.45 -13.78 -3.62
N ILE A 135 -43.45 -12.99 -4.04
CA ILE A 135 -42.03 -13.26 -3.76
C ILE A 135 -41.59 -12.33 -2.62
N PRO A 136 -41.57 -12.80 -1.37
CA PRO A 136 -41.35 -11.94 -0.20
C PRO A 136 -39.94 -11.37 -0.15
N LYS A 137 -39.76 -10.21 0.49
CA LYS A 137 -38.45 -9.67 0.87
C LYS A 137 -38.13 -10.14 2.30
N MET A 138 -36.93 -10.67 2.53
CA MET A 138 -36.46 -10.98 3.88
C MET A 138 -36.13 -9.68 4.63
N LYS A 139 -36.58 -9.55 5.88
CA LYS A 139 -36.21 -8.42 6.75
C LYS A 139 -34.86 -8.69 7.41
N LYS A 140 -34.00 -7.68 7.52
CA LYS A 140 -32.79 -7.76 8.34
C LYS A 140 -33.15 -7.57 9.82
N THR A 141 -32.44 -8.23 10.72
CA THR A 141 -32.52 -7.97 12.17
C THR A 141 -32.18 -6.49 12.41
N GLY A 142 -33.10 -5.75 13.02
CA GLY A 142 -32.96 -4.29 13.21
C GLY A 142 -33.28 -3.42 11.97
N GLU A 143 -33.88 -3.97 10.90
CA GLU A 143 -34.33 -3.14 9.76
C GLU A 143 -35.54 -2.28 10.17
N VAL A 144 -35.27 -1.06 10.62
CA VAL A 144 -36.29 -0.06 10.95
C VAL A 144 -36.95 0.43 9.66
N THR A 145 -38.28 0.35 9.59
CA THR A 145 -39.04 0.99 8.51
C THR A 145 -38.89 2.51 8.62
N LYS A 146 -38.61 3.20 7.51
CA LYS A 146 -38.38 4.67 7.47
C LYS A 146 -39.48 5.52 8.14
N ASN A 147 -40.68 4.96 8.35
CA ASN A 147 -41.82 5.62 9.00
C ASN A 147 -42.36 4.85 10.21
N SER A 148 -41.50 4.14 10.96
CA SER A 148 -41.93 3.48 12.20
C SER A 148 -42.17 4.51 13.29
N SER A 149 -43.36 4.49 13.90
CA SER A 149 -43.73 5.29 15.09
C SER A 149 -42.98 4.88 16.37
N LEU A 150 -42.03 3.95 16.30
CA LEU A 150 -41.16 3.54 17.41
C LEU A 150 -39.84 4.33 17.45
N ASN A 151 -39.65 5.30 16.56
CA ASN A 151 -38.46 6.16 16.48
C ASN A 151 -38.77 7.60 16.94
N ASP A 152 -39.47 7.76 18.06
CA ASP A 152 -39.40 9.01 18.80
C ASP A 152 -38.11 9.01 19.62
N THR A 153 -36.99 9.35 18.98
CA THR A 153 -35.78 9.75 19.70
C THR A 153 -36.03 11.09 20.37
N LEU A 154 -36.00 11.12 21.70
CA LEU A 154 -35.88 12.37 22.46
C LEU A 154 -34.67 13.14 21.91
N ILE A 155 -34.87 14.43 21.62
CA ILE A 155 -33.81 15.32 21.14
C ILE A 155 -32.64 15.27 22.14
N GLY A 156 -31.53 14.64 21.74
CA GLY A 156 -30.29 14.60 22.54
C GLY A 156 -29.73 13.21 22.86
N GLU A 157 -30.48 12.11 22.73
CA GLU A 157 -29.93 10.78 23.00
C GLU A 157 -29.09 10.24 21.83
N LYS A 158 -27.76 10.15 22.03
CA LYS A 158 -26.88 9.34 21.19
C LYS A 158 -26.77 7.94 21.79
N GLN A 159 -27.06 6.92 20.98
CA GLN A 159 -26.77 5.52 21.32
C GLN A 159 -25.27 5.35 21.62
N ALA A 160 -24.95 4.75 22.76
CA ALA A 160 -23.57 4.41 23.11
C ALA A 160 -23.04 3.35 22.13
N VAL A 161 -22.06 3.73 21.33
CA VAL A 161 -21.30 2.79 20.50
C VAL A 161 -20.16 2.24 21.35
N GLU A 162 -20.01 0.93 21.41
CA GLU A 162 -18.80 0.28 21.95
C GLU A 162 -17.58 0.83 21.21
N VAL A 163 -16.75 1.62 21.89
CA VAL A 163 -15.57 2.23 21.31
C VAL A 163 -14.39 1.26 21.51
N GLU A 164 -13.89 0.65 20.43
CA GLU A 164 -12.52 0.14 20.43
C GLU A 164 -11.60 1.30 20.83
N HIS A 165 -10.88 1.17 21.94
CA HIS A 165 -10.08 2.25 22.53
C HIS A 165 -8.94 2.77 21.61
N THR A 166 -8.68 2.13 20.46
CA THR A 166 -7.66 2.50 19.48
C THR A 166 -8.18 2.41 18.05
N ILE A 167 -8.12 3.51 17.30
CA ILE A 167 -8.43 3.50 15.85
C ILE A 167 -7.17 3.20 15.06
N ASN A 168 -7.21 2.13 14.25
CA ASN A 168 -6.05 1.59 13.55
C ASN A 168 -6.08 1.84 12.02
N ASN A 169 -6.56 3.00 11.59
CA ASN A 169 -6.74 3.31 10.16
C ASN A 169 -5.46 3.82 9.47
N VAL A 170 -4.49 4.30 10.23
CA VAL A 170 -3.20 4.86 9.75
C VAL A 170 -2.03 4.09 10.37
N LEU A 171 -0.78 4.41 9.97
CA LEU A 171 0.40 3.66 10.43
C LEU A 171 0.60 3.72 11.95
N VAL A 172 0.26 4.84 12.57
CA VAL A 172 0.26 5.03 14.02
C VAL A 172 -1.17 4.93 14.55
N PRO A 173 -1.45 4.10 15.57
CA PRO A 173 -2.81 4.00 16.12
C PRO A 173 -3.21 5.30 16.80
N VAL A 174 -4.45 5.74 16.60
CA VAL A 174 -4.99 6.92 17.28
C VAL A 174 -5.47 6.50 18.66
N SER A 175 -4.87 7.08 19.71
CA SER A 175 -5.34 6.95 21.09
C SER A 175 -6.49 7.92 21.36
N LEU A 176 -7.58 7.41 21.94
CA LEU A 176 -8.75 8.20 22.32
C LEU A 176 -8.71 8.74 23.75
N SER A 177 -7.69 8.34 24.52
CA SER A 177 -7.58 8.64 25.96
C SER A 177 -6.89 9.97 26.29
N ARG A 178 -6.31 10.65 25.29
CA ARG A 178 -5.54 11.89 25.48
C ARG A 178 -6.32 13.10 25.00
N ASN A 179 -6.36 14.14 25.85
CA ASN A 179 -6.86 15.47 25.52
C ASN A 179 -5.71 16.32 24.93
N ASP A 180 -6.05 17.44 24.29
CA ASP A 180 -5.16 18.58 23.97
C ASP A 180 -4.51 18.66 22.58
N ALA A 181 -4.04 19.87 22.25
CA ALA A 181 -3.41 20.24 20.98
C ALA A 181 -2.00 19.66 20.82
N GLU A 182 -1.28 19.46 21.93
CA GLU A 182 0.04 18.81 21.98
C GLU A 182 -0.01 17.37 21.45
N TYR A 183 -1.13 16.68 21.65
CA TYR A 183 -1.35 15.34 21.12
C TYR A 183 -1.43 15.31 19.58
N LEU A 184 -1.96 16.35 18.94
CA LEU A 184 -2.01 16.42 17.47
C LEU A 184 -0.61 16.59 16.88
N ASP A 185 0.25 17.38 17.52
CA ASP A 185 1.63 17.60 17.10
C ASP A 185 2.50 16.35 17.37
N GLU A 186 2.32 15.69 18.53
CA GLU A 186 2.93 14.38 18.85
C GLU A 186 2.56 13.33 17.80
N PHE A 187 1.26 13.24 17.49
CA PHE A 187 0.73 12.27 16.52
C PHE A 187 1.22 12.55 15.10
N GLU A 188 1.25 13.82 14.67
CA GLU A 188 1.79 14.20 13.37
C GLU A 188 3.28 13.82 13.26
N PHE A 189 4.07 14.09 14.31
CA PHE A 189 5.49 13.73 14.35
C PHE A 189 5.71 12.23 14.26
N ASP A 190 5.03 11.44 15.11
CA ASP A 190 5.16 9.98 15.12
C ASP A 190 4.69 9.36 13.79
N LEU A 191 3.64 9.91 13.19
CA LEU A 191 3.13 9.47 11.90
C LEU A 191 4.14 9.76 10.77
N LYS A 192 4.75 10.96 10.77
CA LYS A 192 5.81 11.32 9.81
C LYS A 192 7.05 10.44 9.98
N ARG A 193 7.54 10.24 11.20
CA ARG A 193 8.69 9.37 11.48
C ARG A 193 8.44 7.96 10.96
N THR A 194 7.30 7.38 11.32
CA THR A 194 6.94 6.01 10.91
C THR A 194 6.83 5.87 9.39
N ARG A 195 6.26 6.88 8.74
CA ARG A 195 6.14 6.96 7.28
C ARG A 195 7.51 7.08 6.61
N ASP A 196 8.41 7.91 7.13
CA ASP A 196 9.74 8.14 6.55
C ASP A 196 10.63 6.88 6.66
N VAL A 197 10.60 6.18 7.81
CA VAL A 197 11.31 4.89 7.97
C VAL A 197 10.81 3.83 6.98
N LEU A 198 9.48 3.77 6.76
CA LEU A 198 8.89 2.89 5.75
C LEU A 198 9.34 3.26 4.33
N HIS A 199 9.29 4.56 4.00
CA HIS A 199 9.71 5.08 2.71
C HIS A 199 11.17 4.71 2.42
N ASP A 200 12.07 4.96 3.38
CA ASP A 200 13.50 4.70 3.23
C ASP A 200 13.80 3.20 3.08
N SER A 201 13.09 2.34 3.81
CA SER A 201 13.18 0.90 3.64
C SER A 201 12.78 0.44 2.23
N LEU A 202 11.67 0.97 1.72
CA LEU A 202 11.20 0.68 0.36
C LEU A 202 12.13 1.24 -0.72
N MET A 203 12.70 2.43 -0.48
CA MET A 203 13.70 3.04 -1.36
C MET A 203 15.00 2.25 -1.41
N LYS A 204 15.50 1.74 -0.27
CA LYS A 204 16.65 0.83 -0.24
C LYS A 204 16.36 -0.45 -1.02
N TYR A 205 15.15 -1.00 -0.88
CA TYR A 205 14.71 -2.15 -1.67
C TYR A 205 14.70 -1.87 -3.17
N TRP A 206 14.15 -0.73 -3.59
CA TRP A 206 14.16 -0.30 -5.00
C TRP A 206 15.59 -0.14 -5.53
N LYS A 207 16.44 0.59 -4.81
CA LYS A 207 17.85 0.80 -5.18
C LYS A 207 18.60 -0.52 -5.34
N ALA A 208 18.37 -1.49 -4.45
CA ALA A 208 18.99 -2.81 -4.58
C ALA A 208 18.62 -3.48 -5.91
N ILE A 209 17.34 -3.48 -6.31
CA ILE A 209 16.91 -4.01 -7.61
C ILE A 209 17.61 -3.28 -8.76
N LYS A 210 17.55 -1.95 -8.76
CA LYS A 210 18.07 -1.11 -9.85
C LYS A 210 19.59 -1.23 -10.00
N THR A 211 20.34 -1.16 -8.91
CA THR A 211 21.81 -1.32 -8.92
C THR A 211 22.22 -2.71 -9.41
N HIS A 212 21.52 -3.77 -9.03
CA HIS A 212 21.81 -5.11 -9.53
C HIS A 212 21.56 -5.22 -11.04
N TYR A 213 20.46 -4.63 -11.53
CA TYR A 213 20.12 -4.62 -12.94
C TYR A 213 21.14 -3.83 -13.77
N ASP A 214 21.43 -2.59 -13.39
CA ASP A 214 22.35 -1.70 -14.10
C ASP A 214 23.77 -2.29 -14.14
N PHE A 215 24.23 -2.85 -13.02
CA PHE A 215 25.50 -3.57 -12.95
C PHE A 215 25.55 -4.71 -13.98
N ALA A 216 24.51 -5.53 -14.05
CA ALA A 216 24.48 -6.65 -14.97
C ALA A 216 24.37 -6.22 -16.43
N GLN A 217 23.62 -5.15 -16.75
CA GLN A 217 23.61 -4.61 -18.12
C GLN A 217 25.00 -4.13 -18.54
N SER A 218 25.68 -3.36 -17.68
CA SER A 218 27.05 -2.90 -17.94
C SER A 218 28.02 -4.09 -18.09
N LEU A 219 27.91 -5.11 -17.22
CA LEU A 219 28.72 -6.31 -17.32
C LEU A 219 28.51 -7.05 -18.64
N MET A 220 27.25 -7.24 -19.07
CA MET A 220 26.94 -7.94 -20.32
C MET A 220 27.50 -7.23 -21.54
N GLU A 221 27.56 -5.90 -21.53
CA GLU A 221 28.11 -5.10 -22.60
C GLU A 221 29.66 -5.06 -22.59
N ASP A 222 30.25 -4.86 -21.41
CA ASP A 222 31.68 -4.61 -21.27
C ASP A 222 32.52 -5.88 -21.22
N PHE A 223 31.98 -6.97 -20.68
CA PHE A 223 32.76 -8.19 -20.43
C PHE A 223 33.40 -8.77 -21.69
N PRO A 224 32.69 -8.91 -22.84
CA PRO A 224 33.31 -9.38 -24.08
C PRO A 224 34.41 -8.45 -24.61
N LYS A 225 34.29 -7.13 -24.38
CA LYS A 225 35.24 -6.12 -24.84
C LYS A 225 36.51 -6.11 -23.97
N LYS A 226 36.34 -6.21 -22.64
CA LYS A 226 37.43 -6.09 -21.66
C LYS A 226 38.16 -7.41 -21.39
N HIS A 227 37.47 -8.54 -21.53
CA HIS A 227 38.02 -9.88 -21.22
C HIS A 227 37.87 -10.90 -22.36
N PRO A 228 38.30 -10.57 -23.60
CA PRO A 228 38.12 -11.45 -24.76
C PRO A 228 38.83 -12.79 -24.59
N ILE A 229 40.05 -12.79 -24.04
CA ILE A 229 40.87 -13.99 -23.83
C ILE A 229 40.14 -15.00 -22.92
N LEU A 230 39.54 -14.53 -21.82
CA LEU A 230 38.85 -15.39 -20.88
C LEU A 230 37.58 -16.00 -21.51
N LEU A 231 36.87 -15.22 -22.32
CA LEU A 231 35.70 -15.68 -23.06
C LEU A 231 36.08 -16.70 -24.14
N GLU A 232 37.19 -16.50 -24.85
CA GLU A 232 37.72 -17.46 -25.82
C GLU A 232 38.11 -18.79 -25.16
N ARG A 233 38.80 -18.75 -24.02
CA ARG A 233 39.11 -19.97 -23.23
C ARG A 233 37.84 -20.77 -22.92
N TYR A 234 36.81 -20.09 -22.42
CA TYR A 234 35.52 -20.72 -22.13
C TYR A 234 34.87 -21.33 -23.38
N LYS A 235 34.81 -20.58 -24.49
CA LYS A 235 34.24 -21.04 -25.78
C LYS A 235 34.99 -22.26 -26.33
N ASN A 236 36.32 -22.26 -26.21
CA ASN A 236 37.19 -23.36 -26.65
C ASN A 236 37.15 -24.57 -25.71
N GLY A 237 36.42 -24.47 -24.58
CA GLY A 237 36.26 -25.56 -23.64
C GLY A 237 37.44 -25.75 -22.67
N ASP A 238 38.36 -24.78 -22.59
CA ASP A 238 39.35 -24.69 -21.52
C ASP A 238 38.66 -24.19 -20.25
N ARG A 239 38.55 -25.06 -19.24
CA ARG A 239 37.69 -24.83 -18.07
C ARG A 239 38.44 -24.67 -16.76
N TYR A 240 39.72 -25.02 -16.71
CA TYR A 240 40.41 -25.19 -15.44
C TYR A 240 41.80 -24.57 -15.45
N ASP A 241 42.08 -23.79 -14.42
CA ASP A 241 43.45 -23.43 -14.05
C ASP A 241 43.98 -24.48 -13.05
N TYR A 242 45.24 -24.86 -13.21
CA TYR A 242 45.91 -25.88 -12.39
C TYR A 242 46.94 -25.23 -11.48
N PHE A 243 46.86 -25.50 -10.18
CA PHE A 243 47.76 -24.94 -9.17
C PHE A 243 48.49 -26.06 -8.43
N TYR A 244 49.78 -25.86 -8.20
CA TYR A 244 50.64 -26.74 -7.41
C TYR A 244 50.95 -26.06 -6.08
N ASP A 245 50.57 -26.71 -4.98
CA ASP A 245 51.06 -26.35 -3.66
C ASP A 245 52.17 -27.33 -3.27
N LYS A 246 53.43 -26.85 -3.32
CA LYS A 246 54.60 -27.68 -3.00
C LYS A 246 54.65 -28.09 -1.52
N ASN A 247 53.90 -27.41 -0.65
CA ASN A 247 53.89 -27.64 0.79
C ASN A 247 52.73 -28.55 1.25
N ASP A 248 51.76 -28.84 0.36
CA ASP A 248 50.62 -29.72 0.65
C ASP A 248 50.97 -31.19 0.32
N LEU A 249 51.70 -31.82 1.25
CA LEU A 249 52.07 -33.24 1.17
C LEU A 249 50.87 -34.13 1.53
N GLY A 250 50.64 -35.17 0.73
CA GLY A 250 49.66 -36.22 1.04
C GLY A 250 50.11 -37.08 2.23
N LYS A 251 49.24 -37.98 2.70
CA LYS A 251 49.49 -38.88 3.84
C LYS A 251 50.79 -39.71 3.74
N ASN A 252 51.38 -39.80 2.55
CA ASN A 252 52.57 -40.60 2.25
C ASN A 252 53.83 -39.74 2.00
N GLY A 253 53.81 -38.44 2.35
CA GLY A 253 54.94 -37.52 2.11
C GLY A 253 55.19 -37.17 0.64
N LYS A 254 54.29 -37.57 -0.28
CA LYS A 254 54.33 -37.21 -1.70
C LYS A 254 53.48 -35.96 -1.97
N PRO A 255 53.88 -35.08 -2.91
CA PRO A 255 53.05 -33.94 -3.31
C PRO A 255 51.66 -34.40 -3.75
N LYS A 256 50.60 -33.73 -3.28
CA LYS A 256 49.25 -34.00 -3.79
C LYS A 256 49.16 -33.62 -5.28
N PRO A 257 48.28 -34.29 -6.06
CA PRO A 257 48.02 -33.91 -7.44
C PRO A 257 47.57 -32.43 -7.55
N PRO A 258 47.85 -31.75 -8.68
CA PRO A 258 47.53 -30.34 -8.86
C PRO A 258 46.03 -30.09 -8.62
N ARG A 259 45.74 -29.07 -7.83
CA ARG A 259 44.36 -28.65 -7.57
C ARG A 259 43.85 -27.91 -8.81
N ARG A 260 42.66 -28.29 -9.29
CA ARG A 260 41.99 -27.59 -10.39
C ARG A 260 41.01 -26.54 -9.85
N ARG A 261 41.00 -25.35 -10.43
CA ARG A 261 39.99 -24.31 -10.18
C ARG A 261 39.26 -24.02 -11.48
N ASN A 262 37.93 -24.00 -11.45
CA ASN A 262 37.17 -23.61 -12.64
C ASN A 262 37.44 -22.13 -12.98
N ILE A 263 37.64 -21.80 -14.25
CA ILE A 263 37.87 -20.41 -14.69
C ILE A 263 36.68 -19.49 -14.40
N ALA A 264 35.46 -20.04 -14.31
CA ALA A 264 34.23 -19.37 -13.92
C ALA A 264 33.93 -19.55 -12.42
N ASN A 265 34.95 -19.65 -11.58
CA ASN A 265 34.76 -19.80 -10.14
C ASN A 265 34.23 -18.48 -9.54
N PRO A 266 33.03 -18.48 -8.90
CA PRO A 266 32.40 -17.28 -8.37
C PRO A 266 33.21 -16.59 -7.25
N THR A 267 34.10 -17.32 -6.57
CA THR A 267 34.95 -16.76 -5.49
C THR A 267 36.09 -15.86 -5.99
N SER A 268 36.27 -15.75 -7.31
CA SER A 268 37.23 -14.82 -7.92
C SER A 268 36.50 -13.77 -8.72
N LEU A 269 36.97 -12.52 -8.71
CA LEU A 269 36.32 -11.42 -9.43
C LEU A 269 36.12 -11.73 -10.93
N PHE A 270 37.17 -12.17 -11.62
CA PHE A 270 37.07 -12.51 -13.04
C PHE A 270 36.21 -13.74 -13.29
N GLY A 271 36.31 -14.76 -12.42
CA GLY A 271 35.49 -15.96 -12.54
C GLY A 271 34.02 -15.73 -12.24
N SER A 272 33.68 -14.84 -11.31
CA SER A 272 32.31 -14.44 -11.02
C SER A 272 31.70 -13.60 -12.14
N MET A 273 32.50 -12.72 -12.75
CA MET A 273 32.09 -11.98 -13.95
C MET A 273 31.80 -12.92 -15.12
N LEU A 274 32.68 -13.91 -15.38
CA LEU A 274 32.44 -14.94 -16.40
C LEU A 274 31.19 -15.77 -16.07
N PHE A 275 31.05 -16.19 -14.81
CA PHE A 275 29.88 -16.94 -14.34
C PHE A 275 28.58 -16.20 -14.62
N MET A 276 28.51 -14.91 -14.24
CA MET A 276 27.35 -14.06 -14.51
C MET A 276 27.11 -13.86 -16.01
N TYR A 277 28.17 -13.62 -16.79
CA TYR A 277 28.06 -13.43 -18.23
C TYR A 277 27.48 -14.68 -18.93
N VAL A 278 27.95 -15.87 -18.55
CA VAL A 278 27.45 -17.14 -19.10
C VAL A 278 26.00 -17.38 -18.67
N VAL A 279 25.62 -17.10 -17.42
CA VAL A 279 24.22 -17.20 -16.98
C VAL A 279 23.33 -16.24 -17.77
N GLY A 280 23.78 -15.00 -17.98
CA GLY A 280 23.06 -14.00 -18.76
C GLY A 280 22.88 -14.40 -20.23
N SER A 281 23.95 -14.86 -20.88
CA SER A 281 23.96 -15.16 -22.32
C SER A 281 23.39 -16.53 -22.67
N GLU A 282 23.74 -17.59 -21.92
CA GLU A 282 23.37 -18.97 -22.24
C GLU A 282 22.14 -19.46 -21.45
N CYS A 283 21.89 -18.92 -20.25
CA CYS A 283 20.74 -19.29 -19.42
C CYS A 283 19.61 -18.24 -19.43
N ASN A 284 19.71 -17.23 -20.30
CA ASN A 284 18.78 -16.11 -20.37
C ASN A 284 18.58 -15.44 -18.99
N GLY A 285 19.65 -15.35 -18.20
CA GLY A 285 19.64 -14.74 -16.87
C GLY A 285 18.99 -15.57 -15.75
N ILE A 286 18.44 -16.75 -16.04
CA ILE A 286 17.75 -17.58 -15.06
C ILE A 286 18.76 -18.51 -14.38
N LEU A 287 18.99 -18.29 -13.08
CA LEU A 287 19.90 -19.15 -12.31
C LEU A 287 19.18 -20.37 -11.74
N ASN A 288 19.50 -21.56 -12.28
CA ASN A 288 19.16 -22.85 -11.69
C ASN A 288 20.44 -23.67 -11.46
N ILE A 289 20.78 -23.94 -10.20
CA ILE A 289 22.02 -24.62 -9.80
C ILE A 289 22.17 -25.98 -10.48
N HIS A 290 21.06 -26.69 -10.71
CA HIS A 290 21.06 -28.00 -11.36
C HIS A 290 21.38 -27.93 -12.86
N ASP A 291 21.13 -26.80 -13.50
CA ASP A 291 21.33 -26.62 -14.94
C ASP A 291 22.76 -26.09 -15.24
N LEU A 292 23.48 -25.56 -14.24
CA LEU A 292 24.84 -25.00 -14.40
C LEU A 292 25.85 -25.95 -15.07
N PRO A 293 25.87 -27.28 -14.77
CA PRO A 293 26.80 -28.18 -15.44
C PRO A 293 26.55 -28.31 -16.96
N THR A 294 25.32 -28.08 -17.42
CA THR A 294 24.97 -28.16 -18.85
C THR A 294 25.63 -27.03 -19.66
N VAL A 295 25.80 -25.86 -19.03
CA VAL A 295 26.54 -24.70 -19.54
C VAL A 295 27.98 -24.65 -19.01
N LYS A 296 28.53 -25.80 -18.58
CA LYS A 296 29.94 -25.96 -18.16
C LYS A 296 30.36 -25.08 -16.96
N LEU A 297 29.41 -24.53 -16.22
CA LEU A 297 29.64 -23.72 -15.02
C LEU A 297 29.77 -24.59 -13.76
N PRO A 298 30.51 -24.13 -12.73
CA PRO A 298 30.56 -24.82 -11.44
C PRO A 298 29.20 -24.72 -10.75
N ASN A 299 28.74 -25.82 -10.14
CA ASN A 299 27.52 -25.85 -9.31
C ASN A 299 27.82 -25.95 -7.80
N LYS A 300 29.09 -26.11 -7.44
CA LYS A 300 29.59 -26.23 -6.07
C LYS A 300 30.94 -25.53 -5.91
N ILE A 301 31.24 -25.12 -4.69
CA ILE A 301 32.57 -24.66 -4.27
C ILE A 301 33.09 -25.65 -3.24
N SER A 302 34.18 -26.35 -3.58
CA SER A 302 34.62 -27.54 -2.85
C SER A 302 33.48 -28.57 -2.78
N ASP A 303 32.70 -28.60 -1.68
CA ASP A 303 31.56 -29.50 -1.48
C ASP A 303 30.24 -28.79 -1.12
N SER A 304 30.24 -27.47 -0.93
CA SER A 304 29.04 -26.68 -0.61
C SER A 304 28.37 -26.13 -1.87
N ALA A 305 27.06 -25.89 -1.77
CA ALA A 305 26.32 -25.17 -2.80
C ALA A 305 26.75 -23.69 -2.84
N ILE A 306 26.75 -23.10 -4.03
CA ILE A 306 27.10 -21.68 -4.22
C ILE A 306 26.05 -20.79 -3.55
N THR A 307 26.52 -19.86 -2.73
CA THR A 307 25.71 -18.88 -2.00
C THR A 307 25.89 -17.47 -2.57
N SER A 308 25.12 -16.51 -2.04
CA SER A 308 25.21 -15.11 -2.43
C SER A 308 26.56 -14.48 -2.17
N ASP A 309 27.21 -14.85 -1.06
CA ASP A 309 28.46 -14.25 -0.61
C ASP A 309 29.66 -14.81 -1.38
N ASP A 310 29.48 -15.97 -2.01
CA ASP A 310 30.51 -16.58 -2.84
C ASP A 310 30.71 -15.84 -4.16
N VAL A 311 29.71 -15.09 -4.66
CA VAL A 311 29.77 -14.39 -5.96
C VAL A 311 30.28 -12.97 -5.76
N VAL A 312 31.60 -12.81 -5.86
CA VAL A 312 32.32 -11.59 -5.45
C VAL A 312 31.91 -10.33 -6.22
N CYS A 313 31.49 -10.44 -7.48
CA CYS A 313 31.15 -9.27 -8.28
C CYS A 313 29.73 -8.72 -8.07
N LEU A 314 28.87 -9.37 -7.27
CA LEU A 314 27.50 -8.87 -7.08
C LEU A 314 27.46 -7.59 -6.23
N PRO A 315 26.65 -6.57 -6.59
CA PRO A 315 26.54 -5.34 -5.82
C PRO A 315 25.98 -5.56 -4.41
N GLU A 316 26.39 -4.75 -3.44
CA GLU A 316 25.85 -4.81 -2.08
C GLU A 316 24.33 -4.53 -2.04
N LEU A 317 23.64 -5.17 -1.10
CA LEU A 317 22.17 -5.07 -0.97
C LEU A 317 21.70 -3.82 -0.23
N GLY A 318 22.51 -3.29 0.70
CA GLY A 318 22.10 -2.18 1.57
C GLY A 318 20.93 -2.50 2.52
N PHE A 319 20.65 -3.79 2.75
CA PHE A 319 19.63 -4.26 3.68
C PHE A 319 20.24 -4.46 5.08
N GLU A 320 19.41 -4.37 6.13
CA GLU A 320 19.87 -4.65 7.50
C GLU A 320 20.02 -6.15 7.73
N SER A 321 19.18 -6.97 7.08
CA SER A 321 19.31 -8.44 7.05
C SER A 321 19.16 -8.99 5.62
N THR A 322 20.11 -9.85 5.24
CA THR A 322 20.19 -10.48 3.91
C THR A 322 19.75 -11.95 3.91
N ASP A 323 19.46 -12.54 5.07
CA ASP A 323 19.17 -13.97 5.27
C ASP A 323 18.05 -14.52 4.38
N ASN A 324 17.10 -13.67 4.01
CA ASN A 324 15.90 -14.04 3.26
C ASN A 324 16.05 -13.80 1.73
N ILE A 325 17.19 -13.28 1.26
CA ILE A 325 17.48 -13.04 -0.16
C ILE A 325 18.47 -14.08 -0.68
N SER A 326 17.93 -15.12 -1.32
CA SER A 326 18.75 -16.17 -1.96
C SER A 326 19.54 -15.65 -3.17
N LEU A 327 20.61 -16.34 -3.54
CA LEU A 327 21.40 -16.05 -4.74
C LEU A 327 20.55 -15.96 -6.01
N SER A 328 19.61 -16.90 -6.19
CA SER A 328 18.69 -16.90 -7.33
C SER A 328 17.87 -15.62 -7.43
N HIS A 329 17.54 -14.99 -6.29
CA HIS A 329 16.76 -13.74 -6.25
C HIS A 329 17.60 -12.55 -6.68
N ARG A 330 18.89 -12.50 -6.28
CA ARG A 330 19.81 -11.47 -6.75
C ARG A 330 20.04 -11.57 -8.26
N PHE A 331 20.17 -12.80 -8.78
CA PHE A 331 20.23 -13.04 -10.23
C PHE A 331 18.95 -12.62 -10.94
N ASP A 332 17.78 -12.92 -10.35
CA ASP A 332 16.50 -12.44 -10.87
C ASP A 332 16.55 -10.91 -11.05
N TRP A 333 17.02 -10.14 -10.06
CA TRP A 333 17.16 -8.68 -10.19
C TRP A 333 18.17 -8.26 -11.26
N CYS A 334 19.36 -8.87 -11.29
CA CYS A 334 20.38 -8.58 -12.31
C CYS A 334 19.83 -8.66 -13.74
N PHE A 335 18.95 -9.62 -14.01
CA PHE A 335 18.42 -9.83 -15.35
C PHE A 335 17.00 -9.29 -15.55
N GLY A 336 16.46 -8.54 -14.59
CA GLY A 336 15.16 -7.87 -14.73
C GLY A 336 13.94 -8.78 -14.51
N TYR A 337 14.11 -9.85 -13.73
CA TYR A 337 13.03 -10.71 -13.27
C TYR A 337 12.55 -10.27 -11.89
N LEU A 338 11.25 -10.00 -11.78
CA LEU A 338 10.62 -9.60 -10.52
C LEU A 338 9.81 -10.76 -9.93
N ARG A 339 9.95 -10.98 -8.62
CA ARG A 339 9.10 -11.89 -7.85
C ARG A 339 7.89 -11.13 -7.32
N ASN A 340 6.89 -11.88 -6.82
CA ASN A 340 5.71 -11.25 -6.21
C ASN A 340 6.06 -10.34 -5.02
N ALA A 341 7.12 -10.65 -4.27
CA ALA A 341 7.58 -9.81 -3.16
C ALA A 341 8.13 -8.46 -3.68
N ASP A 342 8.96 -8.48 -4.71
CA ASP A 342 9.53 -7.26 -5.31
C ASP A 342 8.44 -6.32 -5.81
N ILE A 343 7.46 -6.87 -6.53
CA ILE A 343 6.29 -6.13 -7.01
C ILE A 343 5.51 -5.53 -5.83
N GLY A 344 5.44 -6.23 -4.69
CA GLY A 344 4.78 -5.73 -3.49
C GLY A 344 5.47 -4.48 -2.91
N CYS A 345 6.80 -4.51 -2.83
CA CYS A 345 7.60 -3.36 -2.40
C CYS A 345 7.47 -2.18 -3.36
N LEU A 346 7.58 -2.41 -4.68
CA LEU A 346 7.43 -1.36 -5.68
C LEU A 346 6.04 -0.72 -5.66
N ILE A 347 4.97 -1.52 -5.55
CA ILE A 347 3.61 -0.98 -5.45
C ILE A 347 3.44 -0.17 -4.16
N ALA A 348 3.98 -0.63 -3.02
CA ALA A 348 3.92 0.13 -1.78
C ALA A 348 4.63 1.48 -1.90
N LEU A 349 5.81 1.51 -2.51
CA LEU A 349 6.57 2.75 -2.75
C LEU A 349 5.81 3.70 -3.68
N LEU A 350 5.34 3.21 -4.83
CA LEU A 350 4.53 4.00 -5.76
C LEU A 350 3.24 4.52 -5.13
N MET A 351 2.63 3.80 -4.19
CA MET A 351 1.45 4.27 -3.45
C MET A 351 1.78 5.39 -2.45
N MET A 352 2.98 5.41 -1.87
CA MET A 352 3.42 6.49 -0.99
C MET A 352 3.72 7.75 -1.79
N LEU A 353 4.39 7.59 -2.93
CA LEU A 353 4.72 8.70 -3.84
C LEU A 353 3.48 9.24 -4.57
N ASN A 354 2.57 8.35 -4.96
CA ASN A 354 1.37 8.66 -5.75
C ASN A 354 0.11 8.07 -5.09
N PRO A 355 -0.37 8.62 -3.96
CA PRO A 355 -1.50 8.08 -3.20
C PRO A 355 -2.84 8.11 -3.96
N LYS A 356 -2.90 8.79 -5.10
CA LYS A 356 -4.05 8.74 -6.00
C LYS A 356 -4.31 7.34 -6.55
N PHE A 357 -3.26 6.55 -6.74
CA PHE A 357 -3.37 5.17 -7.21
C PHE A 357 -3.65 4.21 -6.05
N THR A 358 -4.38 3.15 -6.34
CA THR A 358 -4.71 2.10 -5.37
C THR A 358 -3.92 0.83 -5.67
N TYR A 359 -3.69 0.01 -4.65
CA TYR A 359 -3.00 -1.28 -4.80
C TYR A 359 -3.51 -2.12 -5.99
N ILE A 360 -4.84 -2.30 -6.10
CA ILE A 360 -5.43 -3.10 -7.18
C ILE A 360 -5.26 -2.42 -8.54
N SER A 361 -5.37 -1.09 -8.60
CA SER A 361 -5.23 -0.36 -9.86
C SER A 361 -3.79 -0.40 -10.38
N LEU A 362 -2.79 -0.28 -9.49
CA LEU A 362 -1.38 -0.43 -9.85
C LEU A 362 -1.06 -1.87 -10.28
N LEU A 363 -1.50 -2.86 -9.51
CA LEU A 363 -1.27 -4.27 -9.85
C LEU A 363 -1.85 -4.66 -11.21
N GLN A 364 -2.97 -4.04 -11.60
CA GLN A 364 -3.66 -4.27 -12.87
C GLN A 364 -3.31 -3.24 -13.94
N ALA A 365 -2.32 -2.37 -13.69
CA ALA A 365 -1.93 -1.32 -14.62
C ALA A 365 -1.51 -1.92 -15.96
N LYS A 366 -1.90 -1.21 -17.02
CA LYS A 366 -1.60 -1.59 -18.40
C LYS A 366 -0.53 -0.66 -18.97
N VAL A 367 0.12 -1.07 -20.06
CA VAL A 367 1.09 -0.25 -20.79
C VAL A 367 0.39 0.65 -21.81
N LYS A 368 -0.62 0.11 -22.51
CA LYS A 368 -1.42 0.83 -23.51
C LYS A 368 -2.91 0.79 -23.17
N HIS A 369 -3.64 1.82 -23.55
CA HIS A 369 -5.11 1.85 -23.51
C HIS A 369 -5.71 0.85 -24.52
N THR A 370 -7.02 0.61 -24.45
CA THR A 370 -7.74 -0.22 -25.45
C THR A 370 -7.58 0.30 -26.87
N ASP A 371 -7.35 1.61 -27.01
CA ASP A 371 -7.23 2.31 -28.30
C ASP A 371 -5.77 2.42 -28.77
N GLY A 372 -4.84 1.76 -28.06
CA GLY A 372 -3.42 1.70 -28.42
C GLY A 372 -2.56 2.87 -27.92
N GLN A 373 -3.16 3.92 -27.36
CA GLN A 373 -2.43 5.06 -26.77
C GLN A 373 -1.61 4.64 -25.54
N PRO A 374 -0.37 5.14 -25.37
CA PRO A 374 0.44 4.86 -24.20
C PRO A 374 -0.20 5.48 -22.95
N LEU A 375 -0.12 4.79 -21.81
CA LEU A 375 -0.64 5.31 -20.54
C LEU A 375 0.35 6.19 -19.78
N LEU A 376 1.60 6.22 -20.25
CA LEU A 376 2.64 7.15 -19.83
C LEU A 376 2.74 8.24 -20.90
N GLU A 377 2.46 9.49 -20.52
CA GLU A 377 2.43 10.64 -21.42
C GLU A 377 3.36 11.73 -20.89
N LEU A 378 4.03 12.44 -21.80
CA LEU A 378 4.72 13.68 -21.46
C LEU A 378 3.74 14.84 -21.71
N ASP A 379 3.50 15.66 -20.69
CA ASP A 379 2.74 16.89 -20.78
C ASP A 379 3.61 18.11 -20.39
N ASP A 380 3.05 19.32 -20.50
CA ASP A 380 3.75 20.57 -20.20
C ASP A 380 4.21 20.68 -18.74
N LEU A 381 3.68 19.84 -17.84
CA LEU A 381 4.00 19.81 -16.41
C LEU A 381 4.94 18.65 -16.02
N GLY A 382 5.20 17.71 -16.94
CA GLY A 382 6.13 16.59 -16.74
C GLY A 382 5.58 15.27 -17.28
N VAL A 383 6.06 14.15 -16.73
CA VAL A 383 5.57 12.82 -17.10
C VAL A 383 4.35 12.48 -16.25
N SER A 384 3.25 12.13 -16.89
CA SER A 384 2.02 11.71 -16.23
C SER A 384 1.63 10.27 -16.58
N PHE A 385 1.04 9.58 -15.61
CA PHE A 385 0.58 8.21 -15.77
C PHE A 385 -0.91 8.07 -15.51
N SER A 386 -1.58 7.36 -16.41
CA SER A 386 -3.03 7.17 -16.40
C SER A 386 -3.40 5.71 -16.11
N ILE A 387 -4.30 5.48 -15.16
CA ILE A 387 -4.76 4.13 -14.76
C ILE A 387 -6.28 4.03 -14.76
N GLU A 388 -6.78 2.98 -15.40
CA GLU A 388 -8.18 2.59 -15.40
C GLU A 388 -8.58 1.93 -14.06
N LYS A 389 -9.56 2.50 -13.35
CA LYS A 389 -10.21 1.80 -12.23
C LYS A 389 -11.25 0.81 -12.76
N SER A 390 -10.84 -0.45 -12.88
CA SER A 390 -11.71 -1.58 -13.30
C SER A 390 -13.05 -1.72 -12.56
N ARG A 391 -13.17 -1.17 -11.34
CA ARG A 391 -14.42 -1.19 -10.55
C ARG A 391 -15.35 0.00 -10.80
N ALA A 392 -14.82 1.13 -11.26
CA ALA A 392 -15.53 2.41 -11.38
C ALA A 392 -15.64 2.90 -12.83
N SER A 393 -14.98 2.23 -13.78
CA SER A 393 -14.89 2.65 -15.18
C SER A 393 -14.46 4.12 -15.31
N ASP A 394 -13.53 4.52 -14.46
CA ASP A 394 -13.05 5.89 -14.29
C ASP A 394 -11.52 5.90 -14.43
N MET A 395 -10.98 6.92 -15.09
CA MET A 395 -9.56 7.07 -15.36
C MET A 395 -8.93 7.99 -14.33
N LYS A 396 -7.82 7.55 -13.74
CA LYS A 396 -7.01 8.37 -12.84
C LYS A 396 -5.70 8.70 -13.48
N LYS A 397 -5.44 10.00 -13.68
CA LYS A 397 -4.16 10.55 -14.16
C LYS A 397 -3.44 11.26 -13.02
N GLU A 398 -2.13 11.05 -12.85
CA GLU A 398 -1.28 11.76 -11.90
C GLU A 398 0.07 12.09 -12.54
N HIS A 399 0.66 13.23 -12.19
CA HIS A 399 2.04 13.57 -12.56
C HIS A 399 2.99 12.84 -11.62
N LEU A 400 4.02 12.22 -12.18
CA LEU A 400 4.95 11.37 -11.46
C LEU A 400 6.16 12.15 -10.98
N ASP A 401 6.67 11.78 -9.81
CA ASP A 401 8.00 12.20 -9.36
C ASP A 401 9.12 11.39 -10.04
N ASP A 402 10.35 11.89 -9.96
CA ASP A 402 11.53 11.29 -10.59
C ASP A 402 11.73 9.80 -10.26
N VAL A 403 11.47 9.39 -9.01
CA VAL A 403 11.62 7.99 -8.59
C VAL A 403 10.53 7.13 -9.22
N SER A 404 9.30 7.62 -9.25
CA SER A 404 8.21 6.92 -9.92
C SER A 404 8.47 6.77 -11.41
N ILE A 405 8.98 7.82 -12.09
CA ILE A 405 9.37 7.76 -13.50
C ILE A 405 10.41 6.67 -13.72
N ASP A 406 11.50 6.66 -12.94
CA ASP A 406 12.56 5.65 -13.03
C ASP A 406 12.02 4.22 -12.84
N ILE A 407 11.08 4.02 -11.89
CA ILE A 407 10.41 2.72 -11.70
C ILE A 407 9.58 2.33 -12.94
N PHE A 408 8.77 3.25 -13.48
CA PHE A 408 7.93 2.94 -14.64
C PHE A 408 8.77 2.67 -15.90
N GLU A 409 9.81 3.46 -16.14
CA GLU A 409 10.76 3.26 -17.25
C GLU A 409 11.47 1.92 -17.14
N PHE A 410 12.00 1.59 -15.96
CA PHE A 410 12.59 0.27 -15.70
C PHE A 410 11.60 -0.87 -15.97
N LEU A 411 10.35 -0.76 -15.49
CA LEU A 411 9.32 -1.77 -15.71
C LEU A 411 8.98 -1.93 -17.20
N HIS A 412 8.97 -0.83 -17.97
CA HIS A 412 8.82 -0.89 -19.42
C HIS A 412 10.02 -1.58 -20.09
N GLU A 413 11.24 -1.21 -19.72
CA GLU A 413 12.47 -1.75 -20.28
C GLU A 413 12.56 -3.28 -20.10
N ILE A 414 12.43 -3.77 -18.87
CA ILE A 414 12.53 -5.22 -18.58
C ILE A 414 11.42 -6.00 -19.29
N ARG A 415 10.26 -5.38 -19.45
CA ARG A 415 9.11 -6.01 -20.09
C ARG A 415 9.31 -6.18 -21.59
N GLU A 416 9.80 -5.14 -22.26
CA GLU A 416 10.13 -5.21 -23.69
C GLU A 416 11.25 -6.23 -23.93
N LYS A 417 12.29 -6.21 -23.09
CA LYS A 417 13.40 -7.18 -23.15
C LYS A 417 12.95 -8.64 -23.02
N HIS A 418 11.93 -8.90 -22.20
CA HIS A 418 11.46 -10.27 -21.90
C HIS A 418 10.10 -10.60 -22.51
N GLN A 419 9.69 -9.89 -23.58
CA GLN A 419 8.38 -10.09 -24.21
C GLN A 419 8.16 -11.53 -24.69
N HIS A 420 9.22 -12.21 -25.14
CA HIS A 420 9.19 -13.63 -25.57
C HIS A 420 8.84 -14.61 -24.45
N LEU A 421 9.05 -14.23 -23.18
CA LEU A 421 8.72 -15.05 -22.01
C LEU A 421 7.25 -14.90 -21.56
N ILE A 422 6.49 -13.98 -22.16
CA ILE A 422 5.07 -13.79 -21.90
C ILE A 422 4.27 -14.82 -22.69
N LYS A 423 3.92 -15.94 -22.03
CA LYS A 423 3.26 -17.07 -22.71
C LYS A 423 1.80 -16.79 -23.10
N ASN A 424 1.12 -15.87 -22.41
CA ASN A 424 -0.29 -15.60 -22.63
C ASN A 424 -0.50 -14.28 -23.36
N LYS A 425 -1.10 -14.32 -24.56
CA LYS A 425 -1.36 -13.12 -25.37
C LYS A 425 -2.18 -12.04 -24.65
N LYS A 426 -3.07 -12.45 -23.72
CA LYS A 426 -3.88 -11.52 -22.92
C LYS A 426 -3.10 -10.83 -21.81
N GLN A 427 -1.86 -11.25 -21.56
CA GLN A 427 -0.97 -10.67 -20.56
C GLN A 427 0.03 -9.66 -21.16
N HIS A 428 0.11 -9.56 -22.50
CA HIS A 428 0.96 -8.62 -23.22
C HIS A 428 0.60 -7.13 -23.05
N ASN A 429 -0.36 -6.78 -22.20
CA ASN A 429 -0.61 -5.37 -21.91
C ASN A 429 -0.43 -5.03 -20.43
N PHE A 430 -0.18 -5.99 -19.54
CA PHE A 430 0.08 -5.65 -18.14
C PHE A 430 1.50 -5.08 -17.98
N LEU A 431 1.61 -4.07 -17.13
CA LEU A 431 2.88 -3.46 -16.72
C LEU A 431 3.63 -4.39 -15.75
N PHE A 432 2.98 -4.77 -14.65
CA PHE A 432 3.59 -5.68 -13.67
C PHE A 432 3.46 -7.13 -14.09
N LEU A 433 4.60 -7.81 -14.22
CA LEU A 433 4.70 -9.23 -14.49
C LEU A 433 5.66 -9.88 -13.48
N ALA A 434 5.24 -11.01 -12.92
CA ALA A 434 6.06 -11.79 -12.01
C ALA A 434 6.68 -12.99 -12.75
N TYR A 435 7.95 -13.27 -12.49
CA TYR A 435 8.58 -14.50 -12.96
C TYR A 435 8.09 -15.70 -12.16
N SER A 436 7.70 -16.77 -12.87
CA SER A 436 7.25 -18.03 -12.28
C SER A 436 8.19 -19.16 -12.67
N GLN A 437 9.01 -19.62 -11.72
CA GLN A 437 9.90 -20.77 -11.90
C GLN A 437 9.15 -22.03 -12.34
N LYS A 438 7.93 -22.26 -11.84
CA LYS A 438 7.10 -23.42 -12.20
C LYS A 438 6.72 -23.44 -13.68
N ILE A 439 6.44 -22.27 -14.24
CA ILE A 439 5.98 -22.12 -15.62
C ILE A 439 7.16 -21.75 -16.54
N LYS A 440 8.34 -21.43 -15.97
CA LYS A 440 9.51 -20.87 -16.67
C LYS A 440 9.08 -19.75 -17.62
N GLY A 441 8.46 -18.69 -17.07
CA GLY A 441 7.94 -17.58 -17.85
C GLY A 441 7.31 -16.49 -17.00
N LEU A 442 6.98 -15.38 -17.64
CA LEU A 442 6.35 -14.21 -17.03
C LEU A 442 4.84 -14.40 -16.96
N VAL A 443 4.26 -14.12 -15.79
CA VAL A 443 2.83 -14.27 -15.53
C VAL A 443 2.29 -13.07 -14.76
N ASN A 444 0.98 -12.85 -14.83
CA ASN A 444 0.34 -11.85 -13.99
C ASN A 444 0.57 -12.18 -12.49
N PRO A 445 1.08 -11.23 -11.68
CA PRO A 445 1.34 -11.44 -10.27
C PRO A 445 0.09 -11.90 -9.49
N ASN A 446 0.31 -12.78 -8.52
CA ASN A 446 -0.77 -13.21 -7.64
C ASN A 446 -0.98 -12.16 -6.55
N SER A 447 -2.11 -11.45 -6.58
CA SER A 447 -2.43 -10.39 -5.61
C SER A 447 -2.22 -10.82 -4.15
N CYS A 448 -2.67 -12.02 -3.75
CA CYS A 448 -2.47 -12.47 -2.37
C CYS A 448 -0.99 -12.65 -2.03
N LYS A 449 -0.15 -13.10 -2.97
CA LYS A 449 1.29 -13.25 -2.74
C LYS A 449 2.03 -11.92 -2.75
N VAL A 450 1.64 -11.00 -3.62
CA VAL A 450 2.20 -9.64 -3.65
C VAL A 450 1.90 -8.92 -2.34
N SER A 451 0.68 -9.08 -1.81
CA SER A 451 0.30 -8.42 -0.56
C SER A 451 1.02 -8.96 0.69
N LYS A 452 1.62 -10.14 0.64
CA LYS A 452 2.20 -10.79 1.84
C LYS A 452 3.42 -10.09 2.38
N ILE A 453 4.34 -9.65 1.52
CA ILE A 453 5.57 -8.98 1.97
C ILE A 453 5.26 -7.70 2.75
N ILE A 454 4.18 -7.00 2.38
CA ILE A 454 3.73 -5.76 3.02
C ILE A 454 2.86 -6.02 4.24
N THR A 455 1.95 -7.01 4.19
CA THR A 455 0.98 -7.21 5.27
C THR A 455 1.44 -8.19 6.35
N GLY A 456 2.38 -9.09 6.03
CA GLY A 456 2.79 -10.17 6.92
C GLY A 456 1.70 -11.22 7.20
N VAL A 457 0.56 -11.16 6.51
CA VAL A 457 -0.58 -12.07 6.74
C VAL A 457 -0.32 -13.43 6.10
N GLU A 458 -0.17 -14.46 6.93
CA GLU A 458 -0.13 -15.86 6.51
C GLU A 458 -1.47 -16.59 6.70
N ASP A 459 -1.71 -17.61 5.89
CA ASP A 459 -2.80 -18.55 6.14
C ASP A 459 -2.49 -19.33 7.43
N ALA A 460 -3.48 -19.51 8.30
CA ALA A 460 -3.37 -20.29 9.54
C ALA A 460 -2.75 -21.68 9.31
N ARG A 461 -2.97 -22.27 8.12
CA ARG A 461 -2.36 -23.54 7.71
C ARG A 461 -0.85 -23.46 7.45
N SER A 462 -0.35 -22.32 6.98
CA SER A 462 1.09 -22.09 6.76
C SER A 462 1.84 -21.92 8.08
N THR A 463 1.26 -21.16 9.01
CA THR A 463 1.84 -20.97 10.34
C THR A 463 1.90 -22.30 11.13
N LYS A 464 0.86 -23.15 11.03
CA LYS A 464 0.87 -24.52 11.63
C LYS A 464 1.92 -25.45 11.04
N ARG A 465 2.41 -25.18 9.83
CA ARG A 465 3.45 -25.98 9.14
C ARG A 465 4.87 -25.45 9.39
N GLY A 466 5.03 -24.44 10.27
CA GLY A 466 6.33 -23.87 10.60
C GLY A 466 6.96 -23.04 9.48
N HIS A 467 6.18 -22.57 8.49
CA HIS A 467 6.72 -21.65 7.50
C HIS A 467 7.02 -20.29 8.13
N ARG A 468 8.22 -19.75 7.83
CA ARG A 468 8.67 -18.44 8.30
C ARG A 468 7.88 -17.35 7.57
N ARG A 469 7.27 -16.43 8.33
CA ARG A 469 6.63 -15.22 7.82
C ARG A 469 7.69 -14.27 7.28
N ILE A 470 7.87 -14.24 5.96
CA ILE A 470 8.73 -13.23 5.32
C ILE A 470 7.91 -11.94 5.17
N HIS A 471 8.31 -10.91 5.89
CA HIS A 471 7.73 -9.58 5.90
C HIS A 471 8.81 -8.55 5.56
N LEU A 472 8.45 -7.31 5.20
CA LEU A 472 9.42 -6.25 4.93
C LEU A 472 10.37 -6.03 6.14
N SER A 473 9.85 -6.14 7.36
CA SER A 473 10.65 -6.05 8.59
C SER A 473 11.64 -7.20 8.78
N SER A 474 11.56 -8.28 7.98
CA SER A 474 12.56 -9.34 7.96
C SER A 474 13.84 -8.93 7.20
N HIS A 475 13.79 -7.83 6.46
CA HIS A 475 14.95 -7.24 5.76
C HIS A 475 15.42 -5.93 6.42
N PHE A 476 14.49 -5.19 7.04
CA PHE A 476 14.73 -3.93 7.73
C PHE A 476 14.18 -4.01 9.15
N THR A 477 15.03 -4.38 10.09
CA THR A 477 14.71 -4.49 11.52
C THR A 477 14.30 -3.16 12.14
N SER A 478 14.79 -2.04 11.62
CA SER A 478 14.38 -0.67 12.00
C SER A 478 12.87 -0.42 11.91
N LEU A 479 12.16 -1.18 11.07
CA LEU A 479 10.69 -1.12 11.00
C LEU A 479 10.03 -1.63 12.29
N LEU A 480 10.67 -2.53 13.04
CA LEU A 480 10.13 -3.04 14.30
C LEU A 480 10.19 -1.96 15.39
N ASP A 481 11.23 -1.13 15.39
CA ASP A 481 11.43 -0.07 16.38
C ASP A 481 10.33 1.01 16.31
N VAL A 482 9.79 1.26 15.10
CA VAL A 482 8.66 2.17 14.87
C VAL A 482 7.29 1.46 14.88
N GLY A 483 7.24 0.20 15.31
CA GLY A 483 5.99 -0.56 15.44
C GLY A 483 5.41 -1.12 14.13
N LEU A 484 6.17 -1.11 13.03
CA LEU A 484 5.76 -1.66 11.72
C LEU A 484 6.12 -3.14 11.55
N GLY A 485 5.68 -3.96 12.51
CA GLY A 485 5.81 -5.41 12.45
C GLY A 485 4.78 -6.11 11.54
N PRO A 486 4.86 -7.45 11.38
CA PRO A 486 3.88 -8.22 10.61
C PRO A 486 2.45 -8.00 11.11
N GLY A 487 1.54 -7.66 10.20
CA GLY A 487 0.13 -7.35 10.50
C GLY A 487 -0.14 -5.88 10.84
N ALA A 488 0.88 -5.09 11.16
CA ALA A 488 0.73 -3.66 11.42
C ALA A 488 0.50 -2.86 10.11
N LEU A 489 1.16 -3.27 9.03
CA LEU A 489 1.15 -2.56 7.75
C LEU A 489 0.08 -3.12 6.79
N THR A 490 -0.65 -2.23 6.11
CA THR A 490 -1.53 -2.60 4.99
C THR A 490 -1.52 -1.52 3.91
N HIS A 491 -1.83 -1.88 2.67
CA HIS A 491 -1.94 -0.91 1.57
C HIS A 491 -2.95 0.21 1.86
N SER A 492 -4.01 -0.09 2.59
CA SER A 492 -5.01 0.92 3.00
C SER A 492 -4.41 1.91 3.99
N LYS A 493 -3.64 1.43 4.99
CA LYS A 493 -2.99 2.30 5.99
C LYS A 493 -1.90 3.19 5.39
N ILE A 494 -1.10 2.66 4.46
CA ILE A 494 -0.10 3.44 3.72
C ILE A 494 -0.78 4.64 3.06
N ARG A 495 -1.86 4.36 2.31
CA ARG A 495 -2.61 5.38 1.59
C ARG A 495 -3.34 6.37 2.51
N ALA A 496 -3.95 5.88 3.59
CA ALA A 496 -4.61 6.74 4.57
C ALA A 496 -3.64 7.66 5.30
N THR A 497 -2.42 7.18 5.54
CA THR A 497 -1.36 7.99 6.15
C THR A 497 -0.99 9.18 5.29
N GLU A 498 -0.76 9.00 3.99
CA GLU A 498 -0.50 10.15 3.09
C GLU A 498 -1.69 11.14 3.06
N GLY A 499 -2.92 10.64 3.10
CA GLY A 499 -4.12 11.50 3.17
C GLY A 499 -4.24 12.29 4.47
N VAL A 500 -3.90 11.68 5.61
CA VAL A 500 -3.92 12.33 6.93
C VAL A 500 -2.77 13.33 7.07
N LEU A 501 -1.58 13.01 6.56
CA LEU A 501 -0.45 13.94 6.53
C LEU A 501 -0.75 15.17 5.67
N GLU A 502 -1.39 15.00 4.51
CA GLU A 502 -1.84 16.14 3.69
C GLU A 502 -2.91 16.97 4.39
N TRP A 503 -3.80 16.33 5.15
CA TRP A 503 -4.79 17.03 5.96
C TRP A 503 -4.14 17.82 7.10
N PHE A 504 -3.16 17.26 7.82
CA PHE A 504 -2.38 18.00 8.81
C PHE A 504 -1.65 19.19 8.18
N ARG A 505 -1.06 19.00 6.99
CA ARG A 505 -0.34 20.05 6.27
C ARG A 505 -1.22 21.24 5.86
N THR A 506 -2.47 20.98 5.48
CA THR A 506 -3.34 22.00 4.86
C THR A 506 -4.57 22.39 5.69
N GLY A 507 -4.90 21.62 6.72
CA GLY A 507 -6.18 21.68 7.43
C GLY A 507 -7.41 21.33 6.57
N SER A 508 -7.22 20.94 5.31
CA SER A 508 -8.29 20.89 4.31
C SER A 508 -8.62 19.47 3.86
N ILE A 509 -9.84 19.02 4.16
CA ILE A 509 -10.40 17.75 3.63
C ILE A 509 -10.43 17.77 2.10
N THR A 510 -10.59 18.95 1.49
CA THR A 510 -10.56 19.10 0.03
C THR A 510 -9.18 18.75 -0.52
N SER A 511 -8.10 19.25 0.09
CA SER A 511 -6.73 18.93 -0.33
C SER A 511 -6.43 17.44 -0.18
N ALA A 512 -6.74 16.88 0.99
CA ALA A 512 -6.57 15.44 1.26
C ALA A 512 -7.37 14.57 0.27
N SER A 513 -8.61 14.94 -0.07
CA SER A 513 -9.42 14.22 -1.05
C SER A 513 -8.83 14.28 -2.47
N ARG A 514 -8.19 15.40 -2.84
CA ARG A 514 -7.52 15.59 -4.13
C ARG A 514 -6.31 14.68 -4.24
N VAL A 515 -5.44 14.68 -3.22
CA VAL A 515 -4.25 13.81 -3.13
C VAL A 515 -4.63 12.33 -3.18
N LEU A 516 -5.69 11.93 -2.49
CA LEU A 516 -6.22 10.57 -2.55
C LEU A 516 -6.99 10.25 -3.85
N GLY A 517 -7.34 11.26 -4.66
CA GLY A 517 -8.28 11.14 -5.79
C GLY A 517 -9.57 10.43 -5.43
N ASN A 518 -10.20 10.80 -4.31
CA ASN A 518 -11.50 10.31 -3.89
C ASN A 518 -12.44 11.52 -3.68
N THR A 519 -13.74 11.27 -3.52
CA THR A 519 -14.67 12.34 -3.12
C THR A 519 -14.39 12.79 -1.68
N LYS A 520 -14.74 14.04 -1.35
CA LYS A 520 -14.61 14.59 0.02
C LYS A 520 -15.28 13.68 1.06
N LYS A 521 -16.47 13.17 0.74
CA LYS A 521 -17.22 12.22 1.58
C LYS A 521 -16.41 10.95 1.87
N VAL A 522 -15.85 10.32 0.82
CA VAL A 522 -15.06 9.09 0.98
C VAL A 522 -13.77 9.34 1.77
N ALA A 523 -13.09 10.47 1.55
CA ALA A 523 -11.92 10.85 2.32
C ALA A 523 -12.25 11.01 3.82
N LEU A 524 -13.36 11.68 4.13
CA LEU A 524 -13.84 11.91 5.49
C LEU A 524 -14.27 10.61 6.19
N GLU A 525 -15.04 9.76 5.52
CA GLU A 525 -15.62 8.55 6.13
C GLU A 525 -14.62 7.39 6.31
N HIS A 526 -13.57 7.34 5.48
CA HIS A 526 -12.72 6.14 5.39
C HIS A 526 -11.22 6.39 5.55
N TYR A 527 -10.73 7.62 5.41
CA TYR A 527 -9.29 7.91 5.44
C TYR A 527 -8.88 8.78 6.62
N ILE A 528 -9.68 9.80 6.96
CA ILE A 528 -9.40 10.68 8.10
C ILE A 528 -10.15 10.14 9.33
N PRO A 529 -9.46 9.70 10.40
CA PRO A 529 -10.11 9.22 11.61
C PRO A 529 -11.05 10.26 12.23
N ALA A 530 -12.30 9.87 12.50
CA ALA A 530 -13.30 10.73 13.13
C ALA A 530 -12.83 11.39 14.44
N PRO A 531 -12.02 10.73 15.31
CA PRO A 531 -11.51 11.37 16.52
C PRO A 531 -10.50 12.48 16.27
N LEU A 532 -9.66 12.36 15.23
CA LEU A 532 -8.74 13.44 14.87
C LEU A 532 -9.52 14.66 14.38
N ILE A 533 -10.59 14.44 13.60
CA ILE A 533 -11.51 15.50 13.18
C ILE A 533 -12.22 16.09 14.41
N ALA A 534 -12.67 15.27 15.35
CA ALA A 534 -13.34 15.73 16.56
C ALA A 534 -12.39 16.58 17.41
N GLN A 535 -11.17 16.12 17.69
CA GLN A 535 -10.16 16.89 18.42
C GLN A 535 -9.80 18.20 17.71
N TYR A 536 -9.62 18.16 16.38
CA TYR A 536 -9.34 19.35 15.59
C TYR A 536 -10.53 20.33 15.59
N ASN A 537 -11.76 19.85 15.45
CA ASN A 537 -12.97 20.67 15.52
C ASN A 537 -13.19 21.23 16.93
N THR A 538 -12.94 20.44 17.98
CA THR A 538 -12.98 20.92 19.37
C THR A 538 -11.97 22.04 19.58
N ARG A 539 -10.74 21.90 19.05
CA ARG A 539 -9.74 22.98 19.06
C ARG A 539 -10.26 24.22 18.33
N LEU A 540 -10.83 24.08 17.14
CA LEU A 540 -11.39 25.21 16.38
C LEU A 540 -12.55 25.90 17.10
N VAL A 541 -13.50 25.12 17.64
CA VAL A 541 -14.67 25.62 18.36
C VAL A 541 -14.24 26.33 19.65
N ARG A 542 -13.34 25.75 20.45
CA ARG A 542 -12.81 26.39 21.66
C ARG A 542 -12.12 27.71 21.34
N ARG A 543 -11.27 27.74 20.29
CA ARG A 543 -10.64 28.99 19.84
C ARG A 543 -11.69 30.03 19.44
N PHE A 544 -12.71 29.64 18.68
CA PHE A 544 -13.78 30.55 18.29
C PHE A 544 -14.60 31.05 19.49
N GLN A 545 -14.97 30.18 20.43
CA GLN A 545 -15.73 30.52 21.63
C GLN A 545 -14.94 31.50 22.51
N ASN A 546 -13.67 31.20 22.78
CA ASN A 546 -12.81 32.11 23.54
C ASN A 546 -12.66 33.46 22.84
N LEU A 547 -12.51 33.49 21.51
CA LEU A 547 -12.46 34.74 20.75
C LEU A 547 -13.78 35.53 20.85
N PHE A 548 -14.92 34.85 20.75
CA PHE A 548 -16.24 35.47 20.86
C PHE A 548 -16.49 36.05 22.26
N ILE A 549 -16.16 35.29 23.31
CA ILE A 549 -16.28 35.74 24.69
C ILE A 549 -15.37 36.94 24.92
N LEU A 550 -14.10 36.88 24.52
CA LEU A 550 -13.17 38.00 24.63
C LEU A 550 -13.66 39.27 23.91
N ALA A 551 -14.27 39.12 22.72
CA ALA A 551 -14.88 40.24 22.01
C ALA A 551 -16.09 40.84 22.75
N ALA A 552 -16.87 40.00 23.44
CA ALA A 552 -18.05 40.44 24.18
C ALA A 552 -17.74 40.98 25.59
N THR A 553 -16.66 40.51 26.22
CA THR A 553 -16.26 40.86 27.59
C THR A 553 -15.04 41.76 27.62
N PHE A 554 -14.70 42.42 26.51
CA PHE A 554 -13.59 43.35 26.43
C PHE A 554 -13.77 44.47 27.49
N GLU A 555 -12.71 44.78 28.25
CA GLU A 555 -12.70 45.71 29.41
C GLU A 555 -13.56 45.34 30.64
N GLU A 556 -14.26 44.21 30.60
CA GLU A 556 -15.06 43.77 31.74
C GLU A 556 -14.22 43.08 32.82
N LYS A 557 -14.53 43.34 34.09
CA LYS A 557 -13.79 42.79 35.25
C LYS A 557 -13.81 41.26 35.32
N TYR A 558 -14.82 40.63 34.73
CA TYR A 558 -15.03 39.18 34.71
C TYR A 558 -14.51 38.51 33.44
N CYS A 559 -13.83 39.25 32.55
CA CYS A 559 -13.34 38.73 31.26
C CYS A 559 -12.45 37.49 31.41
N LEU A 560 -11.48 37.51 32.35
CA LEU A 560 -10.61 36.36 32.63
C LEU A 560 -11.38 35.17 33.21
N GLU A 561 -12.43 35.42 33.99
CA GLU A 561 -13.28 34.36 34.57
C GLU A 561 -14.20 33.71 33.53
N ALA A 562 -14.49 34.42 32.43
CA ALA A 562 -15.42 33.98 31.39
C ALA A 562 -14.75 33.10 30.31
N VAL A 563 -13.43 33.06 30.24
CA VAL A 563 -12.65 32.42 29.16
C VAL A 563 -11.83 31.25 29.68
N ASP A 564 -11.50 30.29 28.81
CA ASP A 564 -10.72 29.10 29.19
C ASP A 564 -9.20 29.38 29.34
N PHE A 565 -8.79 30.59 29.75
CA PHE A 565 -7.39 30.98 29.95
C PHE A 565 -7.07 31.16 31.43
N ASN A 566 -5.87 30.75 31.84
CA ASN A 566 -5.47 30.81 33.25
C ASN A 566 -4.85 32.16 33.63
N SER A 567 -4.54 33.02 32.64
CA SER A 567 -3.89 34.30 32.87
C SER A 567 -4.15 35.32 31.75
N TRP A 568 -4.03 36.60 32.08
CA TRP A 568 -4.08 37.69 31.10
C TRP A 568 -2.96 37.61 30.05
N GLN A 569 -1.81 37.04 30.40
CA GLN A 569 -0.71 36.81 29.46
C GLN A 569 -1.10 35.80 28.37
N GLU A 570 -1.86 34.75 28.70
CA GLU A 570 -2.36 33.77 27.74
C GLU A 570 -3.41 34.38 26.81
N ILE A 571 -4.34 35.18 27.35
CA ILE A 571 -5.32 35.95 26.57
C ILE A 571 -4.61 36.85 25.57
N HIS A 572 -3.61 37.61 26.03
CA HIS A 572 -2.85 38.53 25.20
C HIS A 572 -2.14 37.78 24.06
N ARG A 573 -1.46 36.67 24.36
CA ARG A 573 -0.80 35.81 23.36
C ARG A 573 -1.80 35.25 22.34
N PHE A 574 -2.97 34.81 22.80
CA PHE A 574 -4.03 34.28 21.94
C PHE A 574 -4.64 35.34 21.02
N LEU A 575 -4.91 36.54 21.54
CA LEU A 575 -5.44 37.67 20.77
C LEU A 575 -4.42 38.15 19.75
N MET A 576 -3.16 38.35 20.12
CA MET A 576 -2.09 38.75 19.19
C MET A 576 -2.02 37.80 17.99
N THR A 577 -1.94 36.48 18.25
CA THR A 577 -1.91 35.46 17.18
C THR A 577 -3.15 35.48 16.27
N THR A 578 -4.29 35.96 16.78
CA THR A 578 -5.58 35.92 16.07
C THR A 578 -5.88 37.25 15.35
N LEU A 579 -5.42 38.38 15.89
CA LEU A 579 -5.59 39.71 15.34
C LEU A 579 -4.53 40.03 14.27
N GLU A 580 -3.34 39.42 14.35
CA GLU A 580 -2.23 39.56 13.38
C GLU A 580 -2.48 38.86 12.03
N ASP A 581 -3.46 37.95 11.94
CA ASP A 581 -3.83 37.30 10.68
C ASP A 581 -4.64 38.27 9.80
N GLU A 582 -3.96 39.13 9.03
CA GLU A 582 -4.53 40.13 8.10
C GLU A 582 -5.56 39.52 7.13
N ASP A 583 -5.37 38.25 6.74
CA ASP A 583 -6.29 37.53 5.85
C ASP A 583 -7.57 37.05 6.56
N ASN A 584 -7.61 37.06 7.90
CA ASN A 584 -8.76 36.69 8.71
C ASN A 584 -9.79 37.81 8.77
N LYS A 585 -10.75 37.79 7.84
CA LYS A 585 -11.87 38.73 7.74
C LYS A 585 -13.05 38.40 8.65
N SER A 586 -12.81 37.71 9.76
CA SER A 586 -13.86 37.42 10.73
C SER A 586 -14.40 38.73 11.33
N PRO A 587 -15.73 38.96 11.35
CA PRO A 587 -16.31 40.17 11.95
C PRO A 587 -15.92 40.40 13.42
N LEU A 588 -15.67 39.31 14.17
CA LEU A 588 -15.21 39.37 15.56
C LEU A 588 -13.76 39.87 15.68
N VAL A 589 -12.89 39.42 14.77
CA VAL A 589 -11.50 39.86 14.69
C VAL A 589 -11.46 41.33 14.29
N GLU A 590 -12.29 41.75 13.35
CA GLU A 590 -12.38 43.16 12.94
C GLU A 590 -12.95 44.05 14.05
N HIS A 591 -13.90 43.55 14.84
CA HIS A 591 -14.42 44.25 16.01
C HIS A 591 -13.35 44.41 17.10
N LEU A 592 -12.63 43.34 17.43
CA LEU A 592 -11.51 43.37 18.38
C LEU A 592 -10.37 44.28 17.89
N ARG A 593 -10.05 44.28 16.59
CA ARG A 593 -9.10 45.23 15.99
C ARG A 593 -9.53 46.68 16.18
N LYS A 594 -10.83 46.98 16.05
CA LYS A 594 -11.36 48.34 16.29
C LYS A 594 -11.29 48.73 17.77
N LEU A 595 -11.50 47.77 18.67
CA LEU A 595 -11.40 47.98 20.12
C LEU A 595 -9.95 48.16 20.59
N SER A 596 -8.97 47.52 19.94
CA SER A 596 -7.55 47.60 20.31
C SER A 596 -6.83 48.88 19.84
N VAL A 597 -7.50 49.76 19.08
CA VAL A 597 -6.88 50.96 18.47
C VAL A 597 -6.60 52.09 19.49
N GLU A 598 -7.16 52.04 20.70
CA GLU A 598 -7.00 53.12 21.69
C GLU A 598 -5.88 52.93 22.73
N SER A 599 -5.19 51.78 22.81
CA SER A 599 -4.21 51.58 23.89
C SER A 599 -3.18 50.46 23.69
N ILE A 600 -2.34 50.53 22.65
CA ILE A 600 -1.11 49.71 22.62
C ILE A 600 0.08 50.62 22.30
N ASP A 601 0.75 51.08 23.35
CA ASP A 601 2.16 51.47 23.29
C ASP A 601 2.96 50.25 22.82
N ASP A 602 3.85 50.48 21.85
CA ASP A 602 4.69 49.48 21.17
C ASP A 602 5.72 48.82 22.13
N GLU A 603 5.30 47.96 23.06
CA GLU A 603 6.16 47.05 23.83
C GLU A 603 5.38 45.76 24.14
N VAL A 604 5.70 44.54 23.71
CA VAL A 604 6.95 43.90 23.30
C VAL A 604 6.62 42.93 22.16
N LYS A 605 7.23 43.17 20.99
CA LYS A 605 7.30 42.21 19.89
C LYS A 605 8.02 40.95 20.35
N GLY A 606 7.32 39.82 20.31
CA GLY A 606 7.98 38.56 20.01
C GLY A 606 7.90 38.32 18.51
N SER A 607 8.50 39.17 17.67
CA SER A 607 8.72 38.79 16.28
C SER A 607 9.68 37.60 16.29
N LEU A 608 9.21 36.42 15.87
CA LEU A 608 10.12 35.31 15.60
C LEU A 608 10.83 35.63 14.28
N ASP A 609 11.86 36.48 14.39
CA ASP A 609 12.73 36.82 13.28
C ASP A 609 13.63 35.62 13.02
N VAL A 610 13.20 34.75 12.09
CA VAL A 610 14.03 33.64 11.64
C VAL A 610 15.01 34.18 10.60
N PRO A 611 16.33 34.15 10.87
CA PRO A 611 17.29 34.57 9.86
C PRO A 611 17.26 33.57 8.71
N LEU A 612 16.70 34.00 7.57
CA LEU A 612 16.68 33.24 6.33
C LEU A 612 18.05 33.29 5.66
N SER A 613 18.97 32.47 6.17
CA SER A 613 20.24 32.17 5.52
C SER A 613 20.30 30.70 5.16
N GLU A 614 21.05 30.37 4.11
CA GLU A 614 21.24 28.97 3.69
C GLU A 614 21.80 28.12 4.84
N ASN A 615 22.70 28.67 5.65
CA ASN A 615 23.30 27.98 6.79
C ASN A 615 22.29 27.76 7.93
N THR A 616 21.49 28.77 8.27
CA THR A 616 20.47 28.66 9.33
C THR A 616 19.42 27.63 8.95
N LEU A 617 18.90 27.69 7.72
CA LEU A 617 17.92 26.73 7.20
C LEU A 617 18.52 25.32 7.14
N THR A 618 19.77 25.19 6.70
CA THR A 618 20.48 23.90 6.67
C THR A 618 20.60 23.31 8.07
N ALA A 619 21.01 24.09 9.08
CA ALA A 619 21.14 23.63 10.46
C ALA A 619 19.79 23.22 11.05
N LEU A 620 18.74 24.02 10.85
CA LEU A 620 17.40 23.74 11.35
C LEU A 620 16.81 22.48 10.68
N TYR A 621 16.99 22.33 9.37
CA TYR A 621 16.54 21.14 8.64
C TYR A 621 17.35 19.91 9.01
N LEU A 622 18.66 20.05 9.23
CA LEU A 622 19.53 18.98 9.72
C LEU A 622 19.11 18.53 11.12
N TYR A 623 18.81 19.47 12.03
CA TYR A 623 18.28 19.16 13.37
C TYR A 623 16.99 18.34 13.29
N ARG A 624 16.03 18.79 12.46
CA ARG A 624 14.78 18.05 12.22
C ARG A 624 15.05 16.65 11.65
N LEU A 625 15.92 16.52 10.67
CA LEU A 625 16.26 15.23 10.05
C LEU A 625 16.94 14.29 11.06
N ALA A 626 17.85 14.80 11.88
CA ALA A 626 18.51 14.05 12.93
C ALA A 626 17.50 13.56 14.00
N ALA A 627 16.55 14.41 14.40
CA ALA A 627 15.48 14.03 15.32
C ALA A 627 14.59 12.91 14.75
N LEU A 628 14.19 13.02 13.47
CA LEU A 628 13.38 11.99 12.79
C LEU A 628 14.11 10.64 12.65
N ASN A 629 15.43 10.67 12.55
CA ASN A 629 16.28 9.47 12.49
C ASN A 629 16.66 8.91 13.86
N SER A 630 16.30 9.58 14.95
CA SER A 630 16.62 9.17 16.32
C SER A 630 15.56 8.24 16.91
N SER A 631 15.92 7.49 17.95
CA SER A 631 15.01 6.63 18.72
C SER A 631 14.26 7.36 19.84
N VAL A 632 14.42 8.68 19.97
CA VAL A 632 13.83 9.47 21.05
C VAL A 632 12.31 9.52 20.91
N SER A 633 11.61 9.34 22.03
CA SER A 633 10.15 9.41 22.04
C SER A 633 9.68 10.85 21.83
N SER A 634 8.52 11.01 21.18
CA SER A 634 7.87 12.31 20.99
C SER A 634 7.59 13.01 22.34
N LYS A 635 7.33 12.23 23.40
CA LYS A 635 7.20 12.72 24.78
C LYS A 635 8.48 13.35 25.35
N ASP A 636 9.64 12.80 25.02
CA ASP A 636 10.91 13.36 25.48
C ASP A 636 11.26 14.64 24.71
N LEU A 637 10.91 14.70 23.42
CA LEU A 637 11.08 15.92 22.60
C LEU A 637 10.15 17.07 23.02
N LEU A 638 9.06 16.77 23.74
CA LEU A 638 8.14 17.76 24.30
C LEU A 638 8.65 18.40 25.59
N LYS A 639 9.65 17.82 26.26
CA LYS A 639 10.19 18.38 27.50
C LYS A 639 10.80 19.76 27.21
N VAL A 640 10.33 20.75 27.96
CA VAL A 640 10.83 22.13 27.88
C VAL A 640 12.15 22.19 28.64
N ASP A 641 13.17 22.77 28.01
CA ASP A 641 14.43 23.05 28.67
C ASP A 641 14.29 24.29 29.58
N ASP A 642 14.64 24.16 30.86
CA ASP A 642 14.43 25.21 31.85
C ASP A 642 15.22 26.49 31.55
N ALA A 643 16.36 26.39 30.87
CA ALA A 643 17.21 27.54 30.56
C ALA A 643 16.70 28.33 29.35
N THR A 644 16.21 27.65 28.31
CA THR A 644 15.75 28.27 27.07
C THR A 644 14.24 28.44 26.98
N GLN A 645 13.47 27.78 27.84
CA GLN A 645 12.01 27.72 27.81
C GLN A 645 11.44 27.22 26.47
N LEU A 646 12.25 26.47 25.71
CA LEU A 646 11.90 25.90 24.42
C LEU A 646 12.03 24.38 24.47
N SER A 647 11.15 23.68 23.76
CA SER A 647 11.25 22.23 23.59
C SER A 647 11.97 21.88 22.28
N PRO A 648 12.70 20.75 22.22
CA PRO A 648 13.22 20.20 20.97
C PRO A 648 12.16 20.10 19.86
N LEU A 649 10.93 19.74 20.22
CA LEU A 649 9.81 19.66 19.29
C LEU A 649 9.45 21.02 18.69
N ALA A 650 9.58 22.13 19.43
CA ALA A 650 9.29 23.47 18.92
C ALA A 650 10.17 23.82 17.70
N PHE A 651 11.47 23.47 17.73
CA PHE A 651 12.38 23.65 16.59
C PHE A 651 11.99 22.77 15.40
N ILE A 652 11.53 21.55 15.65
CA ILE A 652 11.06 20.62 14.61
C ILE A 652 9.77 21.15 13.96
N THR A 653 8.86 21.70 14.75
CA THR A 653 7.62 22.33 14.28
C THR A 653 7.92 23.58 13.45
N LEU A 654 8.85 24.43 13.90
CA LEU A 654 9.33 25.57 13.13
C LEU A 654 9.92 25.13 11.78
N ALA A 655 10.76 24.09 11.79
CA ALA A 655 11.33 23.52 10.58
C ALA A 655 10.24 23.02 9.62
N ASN A 656 9.24 22.29 10.12
CA ASN A 656 8.10 21.83 9.32
C ASN A 656 7.31 23.00 8.71
N HIS A 657 7.07 24.06 9.48
CA HIS A 657 6.37 25.24 9.01
C HIS A 657 7.14 25.90 7.85
N LEU A 658 8.44 26.16 8.03
CA LEU A 658 9.28 26.77 7.00
C LEU A 658 9.43 25.89 5.75
N ILE A 659 9.54 24.57 5.90
CA ILE A 659 9.58 23.65 4.76
C ILE A 659 8.29 23.72 3.92
N ASN A 660 7.15 23.98 4.57
CA ASN A 660 5.86 24.06 3.88
C ASN A 660 5.57 25.44 3.30
N SER A 661 6.01 26.52 3.95
CA SER A 661 5.69 27.90 3.56
C SER A 661 6.67 28.49 2.55
N LEU A 662 7.98 28.24 2.70
CA LEU A 662 9.02 28.83 1.84
C LEU A 662 8.92 28.43 0.35
N PRO A 663 8.54 27.20 -0.03
CA PRO A 663 8.38 26.85 -1.46
C PRO A 663 7.28 27.62 -2.19
N ALA A 664 6.28 28.11 -1.46
CA ALA A 664 5.14 28.85 -2.01
C ALA A 664 5.38 30.37 -2.01
N ASN A 665 6.55 30.82 -1.56
CA ASN A 665 6.89 32.24 -1.52
C ASN A 665 7.03 32.78 -2.95
N LYS A 666 6.54 34.01 -3.19
CA LYS A 666 6.60 34.70 -4.48
C LYS A 666 8.03 35.02 -4.90
N GLU A 667 8.95 35.12 -3.94
CA GLU A 667 10.37 35.40 -4.19
C GLU A 667 11.16 34.14 -4.57
N SER A 668 11.63 34.09 -5.82
CA SER A 668 12.40 32.95 -6.37
C SER A 668 13.70 32.67 -5.60
N SER A 669 14.36 33.69 -5.06
CA SER A 669 15.61 33.57 -4.30
C SER A 669 15.43 32.75 -3.02
N ILE A 670 14.33 32.96 -2.30
CA ILE A 670 13.99 32.23 -1.06
C ILE A 670 13.65 30.77 -1.37
N ALA A 671 12.88 30.53 -2.44
CA ALA A 671 12.54 29.18 -2.88
C ALA A 671 13.79 28.38 -3.30
N GLU A 672 14.75 29.01 -4.00
CA GLU A 672 16.03 28.38 -4.33
C GLU A 672 16.90 28.14 -3.10
N MET A 673 16.96 29.09 -2.16
CA MET A 673 17.69 28.94 -0.91
C MET A 673 17.15 27.75 -0.10
N HIS A 674 15.83 27.62 0.00
CA HIS A 674 15.18 26.46 0.61
C HIS A 674 15.59 25.14 -0.08
N LYS A 675 15.60 25.10 -1.42
CA LYS A 675 16.05 23.91 -2.17
C LYS A 675 17.50 23.54 -1.87
N ARG A 676 18.41 24.52 -1.85
CA ARG A 676 19.84 24.32 -1.53
C ARG A 676 20.01 23.84 -0.09
N ALA A 677 19.40 24.51 0.87
CA ALA A 677 19.47 24.14 2.29
C ALA A 677 18.93 22.72 2.55
N THR A 678 17.81 22.35 1.91
CA THR A 678 17.23 21.00 2.02
C THR A 678 18.18 19.93 1.49
N LYS A 679 18.82 20.18 0.34
CA LYS A 679 19.81 19.27 -0.25
C LYS A 679 21.05 19.15 0.64
N GLN A 680 21.55 20.27 1.15
CA GLN A 680 22.73 20.31 2.00
C GLN A 680 22.50 19.62 3.35
N ALA A 681 21.33 19.82 3.97
CA ALA A 681 20.98 19.15 5.23
C ALA A 681 20.97 17.63 5.08
N ARG A 682 20.42 17.09 3.98
CA ARG A 682 20.45 15.64 3.68
C ARG A 682 21.88 15.12 3.48
N LEU A 683 22.76 15.91 2.87
CA LEU A 683 24.15 15.54 2.65
C LEU A 683 24.98 15.59 3.95
N LEU A 684 24.69 16.54 4.84
CA LEU A 684 25.35 16.66 6.14
C LEU A 684 24.86 15.61 7.14
N LEU A 685 23.62 15.16 7.04
CA LEU A 685 23.05 14.13 7.91
C LEU A 685 23.88 12.84 7.92
N SER A 686 24.46 12.45 6.79
CA SER A 686 25.33 11.26 6.69
C SER A 686 26.79 11.52 7.08
N ARG A 687 27.20 12.79 7.20
CA ARG A 687 28.59 13.20 7.49
C ARG A 687 28.79 13.69 8.92
N THR A 688 27.71 13.94 9.64
CA THR A 688 27.72 14.57 10.97
C THR A 688 27.02 13.67 11.98
N ASN A 689 27.50 13.63 13.21
CA ASN A 689 26.90 12.83 14.29
C ASN A 689 25.79 13.60 15.01
N TRP A 690 24.97 14.37 14.30
CA TRP A 690 23.88 15.13 14.93
C TRP A 690 22.81 14.24 15.56
N GLY A 691 22.78 12.95 15.20
CA GLY A 691 22.00 11.94 15.93
C GLY A 691 22.39 11.81 17.40
N ASP A 692 23.65 12.10 17.75
CA ASP A 692 24.14 12.02 19.13
C ASP A 692 23.51 13.07 20.05
N LEU A 693 22.98 14.16 19.47
CA LEU A 693 22.20 15.18 20.20
C LEU A 693 20.92 14.59 20.80
N PHE A 694 20.45 13.48 20.25
CA PHE A 694 19.21 12.80 20.61
C PHE A 694 19.49 11.45 21.27
N ILE A 695 20.65 11.25 21.89
CA ILE A 695 20.87 10.06 22.74
C ILE A 695 20.23 10.34 24.09
N SER A 696 19.30 9.48 24.54
CA SER A 696 18.85 9.54 25.93
C SER A 696 20.07 9.30 26.82
N LYS A 697 20.49 10.31 27.59
CA LYS A 697 21.35 10.06 28.73
C LYS A 697 20.52 9.16 29.65
N GLY A 698 20.83 7.87 29.64
CA GLY A 698 20.23 6.92 30.57
C GLY A 698 20.32 7.52 31.96
N GLU A 699 19.20 7.49 32.69
CA GLU A 699 19.20 7.81 34.11
C GLU A 699 20.33 7.00 34.75
N VAL A 700 21.36 7.71 35.20
CA VAL A 700 22.35 7.13 36.11
C VAL A 700 21.55 6.91 37.39
N LEU A 701 21.21 5.64 37.65
CA LEU A 701 20.67 5.18 38.93
C LEU A 701 21.52 5.65 40.10
#